data_AF-A0A8J2KL56-F1
#
_entry.id   AF-A0A8J2KL56-F1
#
_cell.length_a   1.000
_cell.length_b   1.000
_cell.length_c   1.000
_cell.angle_alpha   90.00
_cell.angle_beta   90.00
_cell.angle_gamma   90.00
#
_symmetry.space_group_name_H-M   'P 1'
#
loop_
_entity.id
_entity.type
_entity.pdbx_description
1 polymer ?
#
loop_
_entity_poly.entity_id
_entity_poly.type
_entity_poly.pdbx_seq_one_letter_code
_entity_poly.pdbx_strand_id
1 'polypeptide(L)'
;MDGPRAEDVLALLQDRLAIVSGGRDKRGGPLLLFPTSTRRDKSHAEDLKRLLHYLFSIPCEETRERGFSVVIDMRGGTWSSVKPILKILNEFFASFVHMVYIIKPDNFWQKQRTSLGSHKYKFETSMVGLDCLLKTIDTSQLTADFEGSFHYDHKQWIESRIALENFLWVAGDLLDRFDDWREDITRNDFAEDVNAVKHAIDLHEEIKEKINRAPFDDVDGMGQELLKRLSFDSTVNGSGYDSGYSGRSSSSSSVVSNPDMQANIPTIMQMVEQIHGAKEQLLQLWHAKKVKLDQCFQLRHFEQDCKKMLDWIRHSHEAFLTTYVEIGQSYQVAKRLKADHEQFTVNLMNGCVSINRILAMATHMVDTSHYAAQHIRNLGGRINQAWKELTCALDERNTLLALSVSFHQKAEQYAEKIASWSQACDNMNIPNEATVLETCIHQHQTIYESMCQAYTEPPTILPNFEAAELCLAKVHSTSKKLLYQLDHLVHVCNQPGMEILSHKNVDELGRCLRNTDPAADYSSGAKHVLDVIHEILARHRTLEQKWTSKKVKLHQRLALKLFKEDVKQVLDWLEKHGEQFLCKSVGVGRNLPKAHACQKSQDNFEKVVQNTYTNTEKLLIAAEELARTGECNADEIYSVAHELDSVVRNFAARVQQRRRLVDSAVRFYTQEKQ
;
A
#
# COMPACT_ATOMS: atom_id res chain seq x y z
N MET A 1 50.96 10.60 26.23
CA MET A 1 51.97 10.65 27.31
C MET A 1 53.33 10.66 26.63
N ASP A 2 53.85 11.85 26.32
CA ASP A 2 55.10 11.97 25.56
C ASP A 2 56.27 12.13 26.54
N GLY A 3 56.76 10.99 27.04
CA GLY A 3 57.90 10.91 27.97
C GLY A 3 58.16 9.47 28.42
N PRO A 4 59.37 9.14 28.93
CA PRO A 4 59.65 7.81 29.46
C PRO A 4 58.76 7.50 30.66
N ARG A 5 58.29 6.26 30.78
CA ARG A 5 57.58 5.75 31.97
C ARG A 5 58.56 5.28 33.04
N ALA A 6 58.09 5.16 34.28
CA ALA A 6 58.82 4.63 35.41
C ALA A 6 59.43 3.25 35.11
N GLU A 7 58.68 2.42 34.37
CA GLU A 7 59.13 1.10 33.91
C GLU A 7 60.31 1.20 32.94
N ASP A 8 60.30 2.16 32.02
CA ASP A 8 61.34 2.37 31.01
C ASP A 8 62.68 2.85 31.61
N VAL A 9 62.63 3.43 32.83
CA VAL A 9 63.80 3.89 33.59
C VAL A 9 63.97 3.17 34.92
N LEU A 10 63.32 2.01 35.12
CA LEU A 10 63.25 1.32 36.40
C LEU A 10 64.62 1.01 37.01
N ALA A 11 65.55 0.47 36.21
CA ALA A 11 66.90 0.17 36.66
C ALA A 11 67.63 1.42 37.17
N LEU A 12 67.41 2.56 36.51
CA LEU A 12 68.02 3.85 36.86
C LEU A 12 67.39 4.44 38.12
N LEU A 13 66.07 4.26 38.29
CA LEU A 13 65.38 4.62 39.52
C LEU A 13 65.94 3.80 40.70
N GLN A 14 66.06 2.47 40.55
CA GLN A 14 66.60 1.58 41.59
C GLN A 14 68.03 1.91 42.02
N ASP A 15 68.84 2.51 41.13
CA ASP A 15 70.19 2.99 41.46
C ASP A 15 70.20 4.20 42.43
N ARG A 16 69.04 4.87 42.61
CA ARG A 16 68.81 5.98 43.55
C ARG A 16 69.85 7.10 43.44
N LEU A 17 70.28 7.40 42.21
CA LEU A 17 71.27 8.47 41.94
C LEU A 17 70.70 9.87 42.21
N ALA A 18 69.42 10.05 41.90
CA ALA A 18 68.66 11.25 42.15
C ALA A 18 67.22 10.85 42.54
N ILE A 19 66.59 11.64 43.39
CA ILE A 19 65.22 11.42 43.84
C ILE A 19 64.42 12.73 43.80
N VAL A 20 63.14 12.61 43.51
CA VAL A 20 62.13 13.66 43.71
C VAL A 20 61.20 13.16 44.80
N SER A 21 61.44 13.59 46.03
CA SER A 21 60.75 13.07 47.21
C SER A 21 59.31 13.55 47.33
N GLY A 22 58.97 14.67 46.69
CA GLY A 22 57.75 15.43 46.92
C GLY A 22 57.97 16.68 47.79
N GLY A 23 59.16 16.83 48.38
CA GLY A 23 59.52 18.03 49.12
C GLY A 23 59.54 19.30 48.26
N ARG A 24 59.31 20.45 48.91
CA ARG A 24 59.28 21.78 48.30
C ARG A 24 60.25 22.75 48.98
N ASP A 25 60.80 23.69 48.21
CA ASP A 25 61.48 24.86 48.78
C ASP A 25 60.47 25.90 49.31
N LYS A 26 60.96 26.99 49.91
CA LYS A 26 60.10 28.07 50.46
C LYS A 26 59.24 28.78 49.41
N ARG A 27 59.56 28.64 48.11
CA ARG A 27 58.81 29.21 46.98
C ARG A 27 57.72 28.24 46.50
N GLY A 28 57.67 27.02 47.05
CA GLY A 28 56.86 25.92 46.56
C GLY A 28 57.49 25.20 45.35
N GLY A 29 58.76 25.49 45.02
CA GLY A 29 59.48 24.83 43.94
C GLY A 29 59.88 23.39 44.33
N PRO A 30 59.90 22.44 43.39
CA PRO A 30 60.16 21.04 43.67
C PRO A 30 61.64 20.80 44.01
N LEU A 31 61.89 19.83 44.89
CA LEU A 31 63.25 19.42 45.24
C LEU A 31 63.73 18.24 44.39
N LEU A 32 64.91 18.39 43.78
CA LEU A 32 65.66 17.30 43.17
C LEU A 32 66.89 17.01 44.02
N LEU A 33 66.91 15.85 44.67
CA LEU A 33 67.94 15.51 45.64
C LEU A 33 68.87 14.45 45.07
N PHE A 34 70.18 14.68 45.16
CA PHE A 34 71.22 13.71 44.87
C PHE A 34 71.88 13.27 46.18
N PRO A 35 71.33 12.24 46.86
CA PRO A 35 71.88 11.74 48.12
C PRO A 35 73.24 11.07 47.89
N THR A 36 74.07 10.98 48.93
CA THR A 36 75.36 10.30 48.85
C THR A 36 75.19 8.87 48.32
N SER A 37 75.90 8.53 47.24
CA SER A 37 75.78 7.22 46.60
C SER A 37 77.13 6.76 46.03
N THR A 38 77.51 5.52 46.33
CA THR A 38 78.73 4.86 45.81
C THR A 38 78.60 4.47 44.34
N ARG A 39 77.38 4.51 43.78
CA ARG A 39 77.10 4.21 42.36
C ARG A 39 77.29 5.43 41.46
N ARG A 40 77.37 6.64 42.03
CA ARG A 40 77.42 7.91 41.29
C ARG A 40 78.59 8.00 40.32
N ASP A 41 79.79 7.56 40.73
CA ASP A 41 81.00 7.62 39.90
C ASP A 41 81.00 6.60 38.73
N LYS A 42 80.10 5.60 38.77
CA LYS A 42 79.96 4.58 37.72
C LYS A 42 78.83 4.90 36.72
N SER A 43 78.08 5.97 36.95
CA SER A 43 76.91 6.32 36.13
C SER A 43 77.32 6.92 34.78
N HIS A 44 76.70 6.42 33.70
CA HIS A 44 76.89 6.99 32.36
C HIS A 44 76.07 8.28 32.22
N ALA A 45 76.62 9.25 31.47
CA ALA A 45 75.99 10.57 31.30
C ALA A 45 74.60 10.49 30.64
N GLU A 46 74.40 9.58 29.69
CA GLU A 46 73.11 9.42 29.01
C GLU A 46 72.06 8.79 29.93
N ASP A 47 72.44 7.84 30.79
CA ASP A 47 71.53 7.24 31.77
C ASP A 47 71.08 8.26 32.80
N LEU A 48 72.01 9.08 33.32
CA LEU A 48 71.66 10.17 34.21
C LEU A 48 70.73 11.19 33.52
N LYS A 49 70.99 11.51 32.25
CA LYS A 49 70.10 12.39 31.47
C LYS A 49 68.71 11.79 31.30
N ARG A 50 68.58 10.50 30.96
CA ARG A 50 67.28 9.79 30.85
C ARG A 50 66.52 9.78 32.17
N LEU A 51 67.21 9.45 33.27
CA LEU A 51 66.65 9.51 34.62
C LEU A 51 66.12 10.91 34.95
N LEU A 52 66.90 11.95 34.63
CA LEU A 52 66.47 13.33 34.88
C LEU A 52 65.27 13.72 34.00
N HIS A 53 65.23 13.34 32.72
CA HIS A 53 64.05 13.60 31.89
C HIS A 53 62.76 13.06 32.52
N TYR A 54 62.81 11.85 33.08
CA TYR A 54 61.69 11.29 33.83
C TYR A 54 61.41 12.06 35.14
N LEU A 55 62.42 12.29 35.99
CA LEU A 55 62.22 12.95 37.28
C LEU A 55 61.70 14.40 37.15
N PHE A 56 62.15 15.13 36.14
CA PHE A 56 61.68 16.49 35.85
C PHE A 56 60.24 16.53 35.29
N SER A 57 59.68 15.41 34.84
CA SER A 57 58.28 15.32 34.38
C SER A 57 57.29 14.99 35.48
N ILE A 58 57.74 14.68 36.70
CA ILE A 58 56.86 14.20 37.78
C ILE A 58 56.02 15.32 38.40
N PRO A 59 56.60 16.48 38.80
CA PRO A 59 55.77 17.56 39.33
C PRO A 59 54.85 18.13 38.26
N CYS A 60 53.64 18.53 38.68
CA CYS A 60 52.71 19.20 37.79
C CYS A 60 53.32 20.50 37.22
N GLU A 61 52.78 20.96 36.09
CA GLU A 61 53.29 22.12 35.36
C GLU A 61 53.44 23.36 36.26
N GLU A 62 52.41 23.68 37.05
CA GLU A 62 52.42 24.80 38.00
C GLU A 62 53.55 24.72 39.05
N THR A 63 53.90 23.51 39.49
CA THR A 63 55.01 23.31 40.42
C THR A 63 56.34 23.43 39.70
N ARG A 64 56.45 22.84 38.50
CA ARG A 64 57.67 22.82 37.69
C ARG A 64 58.08 24.21 37.20
N GLU A 65 57.13 25.09 36.87
CA GLU A 65 57.38 26.48 36.47
C GLU A 65 58.10 27.31 37.54
N ARG A 66 57.96 26.92 38.81
CA ARG A 66 58.70 27.55 39.91
C ARG A 66 60.20 27.22 39.85
N GLY A 67 60.60 26.24 39.06
CA GLY A 67 61.98 25.78 38.94
C GLY A 67 62.42 24.94 40.14
N PHE A 68 63.23 23.92 39.86
CA PHE A 68 63.75 22.99 40.84
C PHE A 68 64.85 23.62 41.68
N SER A 69 64.78 23.38 42.99
CA SER A 69 65.90 23.54 43.90
C SER A 69 66.64 22.20 43.96
N VAL A 70 67.82 22.15 43.36
CA VAL A 70 68.62 20.92 43.24
C VAL A 70 69.61 20.85 44.39
N VAL A 71 69.64 19.74 45.14
CA VAL A 71 70.58 19.53 46.25
C VAL A 71 71.50 18.37 45.94
N ILE A 72 72.80 18.62 45.88
CA ILE A 72 73.82 17.62 45.60
C ILE A 72 74.67 17.38 46.86
N ASP A 73 74.53 16.20 47.46
CA ASP A 73 75.36 15.81 48.59
C ASP A 73 76.74 15.36 48.11
N MET A 74 77.79 16.14 48.40
CA MET A 74 79.19 15.81 48.08
C MET A 74 79.95 15.30 49.30
N ARG A 75 79.32 15.14 50.49
CA ARG A 75 80.02 14.73 51.73
C ARG A 75 80.73 13.37 51.61
N GLY A 76 80.13 12.42 50.87
CA GLY A 76 80.72 11.10 50.60
C GLY A 76 81.46 10.96 49.27
N GLY A 77 81.77 12.06 48.57
CA GLY A 77 82.39 12.03 47.24
C GLY A 77 83.37 13.18 46.99
N THR A 78 83.76 13.38 45.73
CA THR A 78 84.65 14.48 45.32
C THR A 78 84.04 15.32 44.20
N TRP A 79 84.70 16.43 43.84
CA TRP A 79 84.27 17.31 42.76
C TRP A 79 84.04 16.59 41.42
N SER A 80 84.76 15.49 41.14
CA SER A 80 84.57 14.69 39.92
C SER A 80 83.20 13.99 39.86
N SER A 81 82.57 13.73 41.00
CA SER A 81 81.24 13.12 41.09
C SER A 81 80.10 14.13 40.86
N VAL A 82 80.35 15.42 41.12
CA VAL A 82 79.37 16.51 40.98
C VAL A 82 79.40 17.14 39.60
N LYS A 83 80.60 17.27 39.00
CA LYS A 83 80.80 17.92 37.70
C LYS A 83 79.93 17.34 36.57
N PRO A 84 79.74 16.01 36.40
CA PRO A 84 78.86 15.45 35.40
C PRO A 84 77.39 15.85 35.57
N ILE A 85 76.90 15.87 36.82
CA ILE A 85 75.52 16.28 37.15
C ILE A 85 75.29 17.72 36.73
N LEU A 86 76.18 18.65 37.12
CA LEU A 86 76.08 20.06 36.75
C LEU A 86 76.15 20.27 35.24
N LYS A 87 76.96 19.48 34.52
CA LYS A 87 77.06 19.55 33.06
C LYS A 87 75.73 19.19 32.40
N ILE A 88 75.12 18.06 32.80
CA ILE A 88 73.83 17.59 32.24
C ILE A 88 72.71 18.57 32.57
N LEU A 89 72.62 19.04 33.82
CA LEU A 89 71.63 20.05 34.22
C LEU A 89 71.76 21.31 33.36
N ASN A 90 72.98 21.79 33.12
CA ASN A 90 73.21 23.02 32.36
C ASN A 90 72.92 22.87 30.86
N GLU A 91 73.23 21.71 30.30
CA GLU A 91 73.06 21.43 28.88
C GLU A 91 71.60 21.19 28.51
N PHE A 92 70.86 20.43 29.33
CA PHE A 92 69.52 19.94 28.97
C PHE A 92 68.38 20.48 29.84
N PHE A 93 68.63 20.86 31.10
CA PHE A 93 67.57 21.17 32.08
C PHE A 93 67.66 22.58 32.68
N ALA A 94 68.49 23.46 32.11
CA ALA A 94 68.78 24.76 32.70
C ALA A 94 67.55 25.62 32.96
N SER A 95 66.56 25.57 32.06
CA SER A 95 65.28 26.29 32.20
C SER A 95 64.41 25.80 33.36
N PHE A 96 64.63 24.57 33.82
CA PHE A 96 63.89 23.97 34.93
C PHE A 96 64.60 24.11 36.27
N VAL A 97 65.82 24.66 36.32
CA VAL A 97 66.60 24.76 37.56
C VAL A 97 66.57 26.19 38.07
N HIS A 98 66.07 26.38 39.28
CA HIS A 98 66.13 27.67 39.97
C HIS A 98 67.50 27.87 40.62
N MET A 99 67.95 26.88 41.41
CA MET A 99 69.16 26.97 42.21
C MET A 99 69.76 25.59 42.46
N VAL A 100 71.08 25.48 42.51
CA VAL A 100 71.80 24.25 42.87
C VAL A 100 72.63 24.44 44.14
N TYR A 101 72.29 23.69 45.19
CA TYR A 101 73.04 23.60 46.43
C TYR A 101 73.99 22.41 46.39
N ILE A 102 75.28 22.63 46.66
CA ILE A 102 76.30 21.58 46.74
C ILE A 102 76.77 21.50 48.19
N ILE A 103 76.45 20.40 48.87
CA ILE A 103 76.82 20.19 50.27
C ILE A 103 78.29 19.77 50.33
N LYS A 104 79.14 20.64 50.84
CA LYS A 104 80.58 20.36 50.98
C LYS A 104 80.86 19.47 52.20
N PRO A 105 81.88 18.60 52.16
CA PRO A 105 82.44 17.98 53.36
C PRO A 105 82.95 19.04 54.36
N ASP A 106 82.92 18.75 55.66
CA ASP A 106 83.32 19.70 56.72
C ASP A 106 84.79 20.17 56.57
N ASN A 107 85.66 19.28 56.08
CA ASN A 107 87.11 19.54 55.88
C ASN A 107 87.49 20.03 54.47
N PHE A 108 86.53 20.39 53.63
CA PHE A 108 86.74 20.64 52.19
C PHE A 108 87.68 21.84 51.90
N TRP A 109 87.62 22.90 52.70
CA TRP A 109 88.42 24.11 52.50
C TRP A 109 89.94 23.91 52.73
N GLN A 110 90.37 22.78 53.28
CA GLN A 110 91.77 22.56 53.65
C GLN A 110 92.64 21.95 52.54
N LYS A 111 92.09 21.42 51.42
CA LYS A 111 92.92 20.72 50.40
C LYS A 111 92.70 21.03 48.91
N GLN A 112 91.66 21.75 48.46
CA GLN A 112 91.52 22.14 47.04
C GLN A 112 90.80 23.48 46.84
N ARG A 113 91.37 24.39 46.03
CA ARG A 113 90.71 25.60 45.53
C ARG A 113 89.93 25.28 44.25
N THR A 114 88.77 24.64 44.37
CA THR A 114 87.81 24.55 43.25
C THR A 114 87.05 25.88 43.14
N SER A 115 87.44 26.74 42.19
CA SER A 115 86.72 27.98 41.92
C SER A 115 85.43 27.70 41.12
N LEU A 116 84.29 27.74 41.81
CA LEU A 116 82.98 27.76 41.18
C LEU A 116 82.63 29.21 40.81
N GLY A 117 82.94 29.62 39.58
CA GLY A 117 82.57 30.95 39.11
C GLY A 117 81.07 31.05 38.86
N SER A 118 80.42 32.07 39.41
CA SER A 118 78.97 32.34 39.30
C SER A 118 78.43 32.50 37.87
N HIS A 119 79.30 32.53 36.85
CA HIS A 119 78.95 32.71 35.42
C HIS A 119 79.15 31.43 34.59
N LYS A 120 79.45 30.29 35.22
CA LYS A 120 79.82 29.05 34.51
C LYS A 120 78.61 28.23 34.04
N TYR A 121 77.48 28.36 34.71
CA TYR A 121 76.26 27.62 34.44
C TYR A 121 75.10 28.60 34.25
N LYS A 122 74.06 28.19 33.53
CA LYS A 122 72.84 28.98 33.24
C LYS A 122 71.92 29.17 34.45
N PHE A 123 72.26 28.58 35.59
CA PHE A 123 71.53 28.66 36.86
C PHE A 123 72.49 29.01 37.99
N GLU A 124 71.93 29.48 39.11
CA GLU A 124 72.71 29.80 40.29
C GLU A 124 73.23 28.52 40.97
N THR A 125 74.46 28.59 41.51
CA THR A 125 75.09 27.48 42.24
C THR A 125 75.68 27.98 43.55
N SER A 126 75.39 27.32 44.67
CA SER A 126 75.90 27.66 45.98
C SER A 126 76.52 26.45 46.68
N MET A 127 77.75 26.59 47.16
CA MET A 127 78.43 25.55 47.94
C MET A 127 78.25 25.83 49.43
N VAL A 128 77.51 24.97 50.12
CA VAL A 128 77.01 25.20 51.48
C VAL A 128 77.41 24.07 52.43
N GLY A 129 77.51 24.37 53.72
CA GLY A 129 77.48 23.33 54.77
C GLY A 129 76.04 22.87 55.01
N LEU A 130 75.86 21.71 55.63
CA LEU A 130 74.54 21.14 55.88
C LEU A 130 73.66 22.08 56.72
N ASP A 131 74.20 22.67 57.79
CA ASP A 131 73.48 23.65 58.63
C ASP A 131 72.93 24.86 57.85
N CYS A 132 73.59 25.24 56.76
CA CYS A 132 73.17 26.36 55.93
C CYS A 132 72.05 25.96 54.96
N LEU A 133 72.01 24.70 54.53
CA LEU A 133 70.91 24.16 53.73
C LEU A 133 69.60 24.15 54.55
N LEU A 134 69.66 23.71 55.82
CA LEU A 134 68.51 23.63 56.73
C LEU A 134 67.90 25.00 57.08
N LYS A 135 68.64 26.10 56.89
CA LYS A 135 68.09 27.47 57.01
C LYS A 135 67.34 27.91 55.75
N THR A 136 67.66 27.30 54.62
CA THR A 136 67.18 27.70 53.29
C THR A 136 65.98 26.87 52.84
N ILE A 137 66.00 25.57 53.11
CA ILE A 137 64.90 24.62 52.88
C ILE A 137 64.42 24.10 54.24
N ASP A 138 63.11 24.05 54.43
CA ASP A 138 62.51 23.57 55.68
C ASP A 138 62.87 22.10 55.93
N THR A 139 63.19 21.75 57.18
CA THR A 139 63.58 20.39 57.56
C THR A 139 62.46 19.38 57.30
N SER A 140 61.20 19.81 57.36
CA SER A 140 60.03 18.99 57.02
C SER A 140 59.92 18.64 55.53
N GLN A 141 60.71 19.28 54.66
CA GLN A 141 60.69 19.07 53.20
C GLN A 141 61.90 18.26 52.69
N LEU A 142 62.90 18.00 53.54
CA LEU A 142 64.09 17.24 53.21
C LEU A 142 63.99 15.79 53.71
N THR A 143 64.57 14.84 52.96
CA THR A 143 64.63 13.43 53.38
C THR A 143 65.68 13.21 54.48
N ALA A 144 65.62 12.06 55.14
CA ALA A 144 66.57 11.69 56.20
C ALA A 144 68.06 11.72 55.76
N ASP A 145 68.35 11.49 54.47
CA ASP A 145 69.71 11.59 53.91
C ASP A 145 70.32 13.00 54.10
N PHE A 146 69.47 14.02 54.27
CA PHE A 146 69.80 15.43 54.41
C PHE A 146 69.42 15.99 55.79
N GLU A 147 69.29 15.14 56.81
CA GLU A 147 68.86 15.51 58.18
C GLU A 147 67.47 16.17 58.25
N GLY A 148 66.62 15.89 57.26
CA GLY A 148 65.22 16.32 57.28
C GLY A 148 64.28 15.26 57.87
N SER A 149 63.03 15.67 58.09
CA SER A 149 61.96 14.84 58.64
C SER A 149 60.91 14.42 57.60
N PHE A 150 61.11 14.72 56.30
CA PHE A 150 60.20 14.27 55.25
C PHE A 150 60.32 12.75 55.05
N HIS A 151 59.22 12.03 55.23
CA HIS A 151 59.19 10.58 55.06
C HIS A 151 59.25 10.22 53.57
N TYR A 152 60.23 9.41 53.17
CA TYR A 152 60.38 8.96 51.79
C TYR A 152 60.88 7.53 51.73
N ASP A 153 59.99 6.60 51.36
CA ASP A 153 60.36 5.24 50.97
C ASP A 153 60.51 5.19 49.44
N HIS A 154 61.74 4.99 49.00
CA HIS A 154 62.07 4.98 47.58
C HIS A 154 61.46 3.80 46.82
N LYS A 155 61.38 2.62 47.46
CA LYS A 155 60.83 1.42 46.83
C LYS A 155 59.32 1.57 46.66
N GLN A 156 58.63 1.99 47.72
CA GLN A 156 57.19 2.26 47.68
C GLN A 156 56.85 3.37 46.67
N TRP A 157 57.68 4.41 46.59
CA TRP A 157 57.49 5.47 45.60
C TRP A 157 57.60 4.96 44.15
N ILE A 158 58.59 4.11 43.85
CA ILE A 158 58.73 3.47 42.53
C ILE A 158 57.50 2.61 42.23
N GLU A 159 57.09 1.75 43.17
CA GLU A 159 55.92 0.86 42.99
C GLU A 159 54.63 1.66 42.73
N SER A 160 54.42 2.76 43.45
CA SER A 160 53.28 3.67 43.23
C SER A 160 53.34 4.35 41.86
N ARG A 161 54.53 4.78 41.40
CA ARG A 161 54.70 5.38 40.06
C ARG A 161 54.37 4.37 38.96
N ILE A 162 54.91 3.16 39.04
CA ILE A 162 54.63 2.10 38.05
C ILE A 162 53.13 1.80 38.03
N ALA A 163 52.51 1.63 39.19
CA ALA A 163 51.08 1.34 39.26
C ALA A 163 50.22 2.47 38.66
N LEU A 164 50.52 3.73 38.98
CA LEU A 164 49.81 4.90 38.46
C LEU A 164 49.95 5.01 36.94
N GLU A 165 51.18 4.94 36.43
CA GLU A 165 51.43 5.10 35.00
C GLU A 165 50.90 3.94 34.18
N ASN A 166 50.94 2.71 34.71
CA ASN A 166 50.29 1.57 34.10
C ASN A 166 48.77 1.76 34.04
N PHE A 167 48.14 2.22 35.13
CA PHE A 167 46.71 2.55 35.12
C PHE A 167 46.37 3.60 34.07
N LEU A 168 47.10 4.72 34.04
CA LEU A 168 46.85 5.79 33.06
C LEU A 168 47.02 5.31 31.62
N TRP A 169 47.99 4.43 31.37
CA TRP A 169 48.21 3.86 30.04
C TRP A 169 47.08 2.91 29.62
N VAL A 170 46.71 1.94 30.47
CA VAL A 170 45.62 1.00 30.16
C VAL A 170 44.27 1.71 30.04
N ALA A 171 44.00 2.69 30.92
CA ALA A 171 42.80 3.51 30.84
C ALA A 171 42.73 4.33 29.54
N GLY A 172 43.85 4.92 29.13
CA GLY A 172 43.96 5.65 27.85
C GLY A 172 43.72 4.75 26.64
N ASP A 173 44.41 3.61 26.55
CA ASP A 173 44.21 2.63 25.47
C ASP A 173 42.76 2.15 25.38
N LEU A 174 42.12 1.93 26.53
CA LEU A 174 40.72 1.52 26.58
C LEU A 174 39.77 2.61 26.08
N LEU A 175 40.04 3.88 26.40
CA LEU A 175 39.26 5.02 25.90
C LEU A 175 39.44 5.21 24.38
N ASP A 176 40.66 5.07 23.85
CA ASP A 176 40.92 5.13 22.41
C ASP A 176 40.13 4.04 21.67
N ARG A 177 40.10 2.82 22.22
CA ARG A 177 39.27 1.72 21.68
C ARG A 177 37.77 2.00 21.74
N PHE A 178 37.28 2.72 22.75
CA PHE A 178 35.88 3.11 22.82
C PHE A 178 35.52 4.11 21.73
N ASP A 179 36.43 5.04 21.43
CA ASP A 179 36.23 5.98 20.34
C ASP A 179 36.14 5.25 19.00
N ASP A 180 37.02 4.28 18.72
CA ASP A 180 36.94 3.41 17.54
C ASP A 180 35.59 2.68 17.42
N TRP A 181 35.14 2.03 18.52
CA TRP A 181 33.87 1.31 18.51
C TRP A 181 32.66 2.24 18.40
N ARG A 182 32.75 3.44 18.95
CA ARG A 182 31.71 4.47 18.82
C ARG A 182 31.58 4.88 17.36
N GLU A 183 32.68 5.11 16.66
CA GLU A 183 32.68 5.41 15.22
C GLU A 183 32.07 4.26 14.42
N ASP A 184 32.45 3.02 14.72
CA ASP A 184 31.90 1.83 14.06
C ASP A 184 30.38 1.69 14.24
N ILE A 185 29.86 1.93 15.45
CA ILE A 185 28.42 1.84 15.76
C ILE A 185 27.64 2.99 15.11
N THR A 186 28.19 4.19 15.10
CA THR A 186 27.51 5.40 14.63
C THR A 186 27.50 5.56 13.11
N ARG A 187 28.36 4.81 12.39
CA ARG A 187 28.39 4.78 10.93
C ARG A 187 27.02 4.42 10.34
N ASN A 188 26.55 5.24 9.40
CA ASN A 188 25.19 5.16 8.82
C ASN A 188 25.16 4.42 7.46
N ASP A 189 25.63 3.18 7.45
CA ASP A 189 25.60 2.35 6.26
C ASP A 189 24.45 1.34 6.36
N PHE A 190 23.29 1.71 5.79
CA PHE A 190 22.19 0.76 5.64
C PHE A 190 22.38 -0.02 4.35
N ALA A 191 22.54 -1.33 4.49
CA ALA A 191 22.67 -2.24 3.36
C ALA A 191 21.43 -2.22 2.44
N GLU A 192 21.66 -2.45 1.14
CA GLU A 192 20.64 -2.41 0.09
C GLU A 192 19.84 -3.71 -0.05
N ASP A 193 20.40 -4.84 0.41
CA ASP A 193 19.79 -6.15 0.30
C ASP A 193 19.83 -6.94 1.63
N VAL A 194 19.05 -8.04 1.68
CA VAL A 194 18.87 -8.88 2.86
C VAL A 194 20.20 -9.49 3.36
N ASN A 195 21.08 -9.92 2.45
CA ASN A 195 22.34 -10.56 2.82
C ASN A 195 23.32 -9.54 3.40
N ALA A 196 23.39 -8.35 2.80
CA ALA A 196 24.22 -7.27 3.29
C ALA A 196 23.75 -6.75 4.66
N VAL A 197 22.42 -6.67 4.91
CA VAL A 197 21.90 -6.34 6.25
C VAL A 197 22.24 -7.43 7.26
N LYS A 198 22.12 -8.71 6.89
CA LYS A 198 22.48 -9.82 7.76
C LYS A 198 23.95 -9.77 8.16
N HIS A 199 24.84 -9.52 7.20
CA HIS A 199 26.26 -9.35 7.48
C HIS A 199 26.53 -8.15 8.42
N ALA A 200 25.83 -7.03 8.22
CA ALA A 200 25.92 -5.89 9.13
C ALA A 200 25.45 -6.20 10.56
N ILE A 201 24.42 -7.05 10.72
CA ILE A 201 23.98 -7.54 12.04
C ILE A 201 25.07 -8.41 12.69
N ASP A 202 25.71 -9.31 11.93
CA ASP A 202 26.77 -10.16 12.44
C ASP A 202 27.96 -9.32 12.93
N LEU A 203 28.42 -8.34 12.13
CA LEU A 203 29.46 -7.38 12.52
C LEU A 203 29.06 -6.56 13.76
N HIS A 204 27.79 -6.19 13.88
CA HIS A 204 27.28 -5.44 15.03
C HIS A 204 27.30 -6.29 16.31
N GLU A 205 26.98 -7.57 16.24
CA GLU A 205 27.11 -8.51 17.37
C GLU A 205 28.59 -8.77 17.72
N GLU A 206 29.51 -8.78 16.75
CA GLU A 206 30.96 -8.84 17.03
C GLU A 206 31.45 -7.65 17.85
N ILE A 207 30.94 -6.43 17.58
CA ILE A 207 31.29 -5.24 18.38
C ILE A 207 30.84 -5.42 19.83
N LYS A 208 29.66 -6.01 20.07
CA LYS A 208 29.20 -6.29 21.43
C LYS A 208 30.11 -7.28 22.16
N GLU A 209 30.58 -8.31 21.47
CA GLU A 209 31.56 -9.25 22.03
C GLU A 209 32.88 -8.56 22.36
N LYS A 210 33.35 -7.63 21.51
CA LYS A 210 34.55 -6.82 21.79
C LYS A 210 34.36 -5.94 23.02
N ILE A 211 33.20 -5.29 23.16
CA ILE A 211 32.84 -4.50 24.35
C ILE A 211 32.83 -5.41 25.57
N ASN A 212 32.12 -6.54 25.56
CA ASN A 212 32.04 -7.43 26.72
C ASN A 212 33.40 -8.00 27.17
N ARG A 213 34.36 -8.15 26.24
CA ARG A 213 35.71 -8.65 26.53
C ARG A 213 36.71 -7.56 26.93
N ALA A 214 36.33 -6.29 26.92
CA ALA A 214 37.23 -5.23 27.38
C ALA A 214 37.55 -5.39 28.88
N PRO A 215 38.79 -5.05 29.31
CA PRO A 215 39.28 -5.27 30.68
C PRO A 215 38.75 -4.21 31.67
N PHE A 216 37.43 -4.04 31.76
CA PHE A 216 36.81 -3.05 32.63
C PHE A 216 37.11 -3.30 34.11
N ASP A 217 36.92 -4.54 34.55
CA ASP A 217 37.09 -4.92 35.94
C ASP A 217 38.55 -4.76 36.38
N ASP A 218 39.50 -4.97 35.46
CA ASP A 218 40.93 -4.78 35.71
C ASP A 218 41.25 -3.28 35.92
N VAL A 219 40.75 -2.41 35.05
CA VAL A 219 40.97 -0.95 35.17
C VAL A 219 40.30 -0.39 36.43
N ASP A 220 39.09 -0.85 36.75
CA ASP A 220 38.41 -0.50 38.00
C ASP A 220 39.20 -0.96 39.21
N GLY A 221 39.67 -2.21 39.22
CA GLY A 221 40.49 -2.75 40.29
C GLY A 221 41.79 -1.97 40.49
N MET A 222 42.47 -1.62 39.39
CA MET A 222 43.68 -0.78 39.41
C MET A 222 43.39 0.61 39.97
N GLY A 223 42.32 1.26 39.52
CA GLY A 223 41.90 2.58 39.99
C GLY A 223 41.54 2.59 41.48
N GLN A 224 40.73 1.63 41.93
CA GLN A 224 40.34 1.48 43.33
C GLN A 224 41.53 1.23 44.25
N GLU A 225 42.45 0.36 43.84
CA GLU A 225 43.66 0.06 44.63
C GLU A 225 44.58 1.28 44.71
N LEU A 226 44.76 2.03 43.61
CA LEU A 226 45.50 3.29 43.64
C LEU A 226 44.85 4.34 44.55
N LEU A 227 43.54 4.53 44.43
CA LEU A 227 42.80 5.47 45.29
C LEU A 227 42.91 5.07 46.75
N LYS A 228 42.81 3.78 47.08
CA LYS A 228 42.99 3.27 48.45
C LYS A 228 44.40 3.57 48.96
N ARG A 229 45.44 3.30 48.17
CA ARG A 229 46.85 3.60 48.54
C ARG A 229 47.09 5.08 48.77
N LEU A 230 46.52 5.94 47.93
CA LEU A 230 46.72 7.39 48.01
C LEU A 230 45.82 8.07 49.06
N SER A 231 44.65 7.51 49.37
CA SER A 231 43.67 8.08 50.31
C SER A 231 43.86 7.62 51.75
N PHE A 232 44.32 6.39 51.99
CA PHE A 232 44.58 5.87 53.35
C PHE A 232 45.60 6.73 54.11
N ASP A 233 46.48 7.41 53.38
CA ASP A 233 47.50 8.30 53.90
C ASP A 233 46.92 9.70 54.31
N SER A 234 45.68 10.01 53.90
CA SER A 234 44.99 11.26 54.22
C SER A 234 43.98 11.13 55.38
N THR A 235 43.36 9.95 55.55
CA THR A 235 42.26 9.73 56.52
C THR A 235 42.71 9.54 57.97
N VAL A 236 44.00 9.39 58.24
CA VAL A 236 44.53 9.40 59.63
C VAL A 236 44.54 10.83 60.22
N ASN A 237 44.41 11.86 59.38
CA ASN A 237 44.48 13.27 59.79
C ASN A 237 43.13 14.02 59.74
N GLY A 238 42.01 13.35 59.50
CA GLY A 238 40.72 14.02 59.37
C GLY A 238 39.54 13.16 59.81
N SER A 239 39.13 13.34 61.06
CA SER A 239 37.86 12.89 61.68
C SER A 239 37.90 11.53 62.39
N GLY A 240 38.05 11.57 63.71
CA GLY A 240 37.83 10.45 64.62
C GLY A 240 37.38 10.97 65.97
N TYR A 241 36.07 11.01 66.16
CA TYR A 241 35.43 11.12 67.45
C TYR A 241 35.96 10.02 68.39
N ASP A 242 36.14 10.44 69.63
CA ASP A 242 36.48 9.66 70.82
C ASP A 242 35.77 8.29 70.90
N SER A 243 36.57 7.21 70.91
CA SER A 243 36.23 6.01 71.67
C SER A 243 37.51 5.28 72.08
N GLY A 244 37.76 5.28 73.39
CA GLY A 244 38.99 4.78 74.01
C GLY A 244 39.20 3.26 74.00
N TYR A 245 40.37 2.92 74.56
CA TYR A 245 40.91 1.59 74.86
C TYR A 245 41.49 0.79 73.68
N SER A 246 42.81 0.93 73.46
CA SER A 246 43.77 -0.18 73.68
C SER A 246 45.21 0.30 73.44
N GLY A 247 46.06 0.07 74.45
CA GLY A 247 47.48 0.42 74.39
C GLY A 247 48.27 -0.46 73.43
N ARG A 248 49.00 0.18 72.52
CA ARG A 248 50.30 -0.28 72.02
C ARG A 248 51.05 0.88 71.39
N SER A 249 52.22 1.13 71.94
CA SER A 249 53.22 2.09 71.47
C SER A 249 53.52 1.92 69.99
N SER A 250 53.16 2.93 69.19
CA SER A 250 53.84 3.25 67.94
C SER A 250 53.75 4.76 67.74
N SER A 251 54.91 5.39 67.66
CA SER A 251 55.11 6.80 67.39
C SER A 251 54.31 7.21 66.15
N SER A 252 53.31 8.07 66.39
CA SER A 252 52.58 8.80 65.37
C SER A 252 53.55 9.63 64.53
N SER A 253 54.03 9.04 63.44
CA SER A 253 54.69 9.77 62.37
C SER A 253 53.57 10.32 61.49
N SER A 254 53.46 11.64 61.46
CA SER A 254 52.66 12.36 60.48
C SER A 254 53.27 12.03 59.11
N VAL A 255 52.80 10.98 58.44
CA VAL A 255 53.27 10.64 57.10
C VAL A 255 52.76 11.73 56.17
N VAL A 256 53.63 12.67 55.82
CA VAL A 256 53.34 13.65 54.79
C VAL A 256 53.34 12.89 53.47
N SER A 257 52.15 12.61 52.94
CA SER A 257 51.99 11.98 51.64
C SER A 257 52.66 12.82 50.55
N ASN A 258 53.23 12.15 49.54
CA ASN A 258 53.87 12.85 48.43
C ASN A 258 52.83 13.70 47.67
N PRO A 259 52.97 15.04 47.64
CA PRO A 259 51.97 15.93 47.03
C PRO A 259 51.83 15.73 45.53
N ASP A 260 52.90 15.31 44.84
CA ASP A 260 52.86 15.00 43.41
C ASP A 260 52.04 13.73 43.13
N MET A 261 52.02 12.76 44.05
CA MET A 261 51.15 11.58 43.93
C MET A 261 49.69 11.94 44.22
N GLN A 262 49.43 12.72 45.28
CA GLN A 262 48.07 13.13 45.65
C GLN A 262 47.40 13.99 44.57
N ALA A 263 48.17 14.82 43.86
CA ALA A 263 47.66 15.61 42.74
C ALA A 263 47.04 14.76 41.61
N ASN A 264 47.35 13.47 41.52
CA ASN A 264 46.79 12.56 40.53
C ASN A 264 45.45 11.92 40.95
N ILE A 265 45.02 12.05 42.22
CA ILE A 265 43.74 11.47 42.70
C ILE A 265 42.54 11.93 41.85
N PRO A 266 42.36 13.24 41.57
CA PRO A 266 41.25 13.69 40.72
C PRO A 266 41.31 13.09 39.32
N THR A 267 42.51 12.97 38.73
CA THR A 267 42.71 12.37 37.41
C THR A 267 42.33 10.89 37.38
N ILE A 268 42.69 10.14 38.43
CA ILE A 268 42.33 8.71 38.54
C ILE A 268 40.80 8.56 38.64
N MET A 269 40.15 9.34 39.51
CA MET A 269 38.69 9.31 39.65
C MET A 269 37.99 9.69 38.34
N GLN A 270 38.46 10.75 37.69
CA GLN A 270 37.92 11.22 36.42
C GLN A 270 38.08 10.16 35.31
N MET A 271 39.22 9.48 35.22
CA MET A 271 39.44 8.41 34.24
C MET A 271 38.50 7.22 34.46
N VAL A 272 38.32 6.78 35.71
CA VAL A 272 37.36 5.70 36.03
C VAL A 272 35.94 6.11 35.65
N GLU A 273 35.51 7.32 36.03
CA GLU A 273 34.19 7.85 35.70
C GLU A 273 33.98 7.97 34.18
N GLN A 274 34.99 8.44 33.44
CA GLN A 274 34.95 8.51 31.97
C GLN A 274 34.79 7.12 31.34
N ILE A 275 35.52 6.12 31.82
CA ILE A 275 35.41 4.74 31.31
C ILE A 275 34.02 4.16 31.58
N HIS A 276 33.46 4.37 32.78
CA HIS A 276 32.09 3.94 33.10
C HIS A 276 31.06 4.63 32.22
N GLY A 277 31.14 5.96 32.08
CA GLY A 277 30.23 6.74 31.24
C GLY A 277 30.34 6.34 29.76
N ALA A 278 31.55 6.15 29.25
CA ALA A 278 31.79 5.73 27.87
C ALA A 278 31.24 4.32 27.60
N LYS A 279 31.42 3.38 28.54
CA LYS A 279 30.82 2.03 28.45
C LYS A 279 29.30 2.09 28.34
N GLU A 280 28.66 2.86 29.22
CA GLU A 280 27.21 2.98 29.22
C GLU A 280 26.70 3.60 27.91
N GLN A 281 27.34 4.68 27.45
CA GLN A 281 27.02 5.33 26.19
C GLN A 281 27.20 4.38 24.98
N LEU A 282 28.28 3.61 24.94
CA LEU A 282 28.50 2.61 23.89
C LEU A 282 27.38 1.56 23.84
N LEU A 283 26.97 1.04 25.01
CA LEU A 283 25.87 0.07 25.09
C LEU A 283 24.55 0.70 24.65
N GLN A 284 24.27 1.95 25.02
CA GLN A 284 23.08 2.67 24.57
C GLN A 284 23.07 2.86 23.04
N LEU A 285 24.19 3.31 22.46
CA LEU A 285 24.36 3.44 21.01
C LEU A 285 24.20 2.10 20.30
N TRP A 286 24.79 1.04 20.87
CA TRP A 286 24.68 -0.31 20.34
C TRP A 286 23.24 -0.80 20.29
N HIS A 287 22.47 -0.60 21.37
CA HIS A 287 21.05 -0.95 21.43
C HIS A 287 20.22 -0.16 20.41
N ALA A 288 20.46 1.15 20.30
CA ALA A 288 19.78 1.99 19.33
C ALA A 288 20.06 1.55 17.88
N LYS A 289 21.33 1.22 17.57
CA LYS A 289 21.73 0.70 16.25
C LYS A 289 21.13 -0.68 15.97
N LYS A 290 21.04 -1.57 16.96
CA LYS A 290 20.40 -2.88 16.83
C LYS A 290 18.94 -2.75 16.39
N VAL A 291 18.15 -1.91 17.05
CA VAL A 291 16.76 -1.65 16.65
C VAL A 291 16.67 -1.17 15.20
N LYS A 292 17.57 -0.27 14.78
CA LYS A 292 17.61 0.20 13.39
C LYS A 292 18.00 -0.89 12.39
N LEU A 293 18.93 -1.79 12.72
CA LEU A 293 19.33 -2.91 11.87
C LEU A 293 18.19 -3.95 11.75
N ASP A 294 17.50 -4.26 12.86
CA ASP A 294 16.33 -5.15 12.85
C ASP A 294 15.21 -4.58 11.97
N GLN A 295 14.94 -3.27 12.09
CA GLN A 295 14.01 -2.57 11.21
C GLN A 295 14.49 -2.59 9.74
N CYS A 296 15.78 -2.38 9.48
CA CYS A 296 16.32 -2.44 8.12
C CYS A 296 16.14 -3.83 7.50
N PHE A 297 16.38 -4.89 8.28
CA PHE A 297 16.19 -6.27 7.86
C PHE A 297 14.72 -6.57 7.50
N GLN A 298 13.79 -6.13 8.36
CA GLN A 298 12.36 -6.24 8.09
C GLN A 298 11.97 -5.49 6.81
N LEU A 299 12.50 -4.27 6.60
CA LEU A 299 12.25 -3.49 5.40
C LEU A 299 12.73 -4.21 4.13
N ARG A 300 13.94 -4.78 4.11
CA ARG A 300 14.45 -5.48 2.91
C ARG A 300 13.64 -6.73 2.57
N HIS A 301 13.19 -7.46 3.57
CA HIS A 301 12.26 -8.58 3.36
C HIS A 301 10.90 -8.12 2.84
N PHE A 302 10.34 -7.06 3.42
CA PHE A 302 9.10 -6.47 2.96
C PHE A 302 9.20 -5.98 1.51
N GLU A 303 10.28 -5.29 1.14
CA GLU A 303 10.52 -4.84 -0.24
C GLU A 303 10.60 -6.02 -1.22
N GLN A 304 11.24 -7.12 -0.84
CA GLN A 304 11.31 -8.33 -1.66
C GLN A 304 9.93 -8.97 -1.87
N ASP A 305 9.13 -9.08 -0.80
CA ASP A 305 7.77 -9.61 -0.87
C ASP A 305 6.87 -8.69 -1.71
N CYS A 306 6.99 -7.37 -1.55
CA CYS A 306 6.30 -6.39 -2.36
C CYS A 306 6.63 -6.52 -3.84
N LYS A 307 7.93 -6.63 -4.18
CA LYS A 307 8.38 -6.80 -5.57
C LYS A 307 7.79 -8.06 -6.19
N LYS A 308 7.93 -9.21 -5.50
CA LYS A 308 7.36 -10.49 -5.96
C LYS A 308 5.86 -10.38 -6.20
N MET A 309 5.14 -9.71 -5.30
CA MET A 309 3.69 -9.53 -5.42
C MET A 309 3.31 -8.62 -6.59
N LEU A 310 4.00 -7.49 -6.77
CA LEU A 310 3.77 -6.60 -7.90
C LEU A 310 4.05 -7.29 -9.24
N ASP A 311 5.14 -8.06 -9.33
CA ASP A 311 5.44 -8.88 -10.50
C ASP A 311 4.33 -9.91 -10.75
N TRP A 312 3.83 -10.58 -9.71
CA TRP A 312 2.71 -11.53 -9.85
C TRP A 312 1.42 -10.85 -10.33
N ILE A 313 1.06 -9.68 -9.80
CA ILE A 313 -0.09 -8.89 -10.25
C ILE A 313 0.08 -8.50 -11.73
N ARG A 314 1.28 -8.06 -12.12
CA ARG A 314 1.59 -7.69 -13.51
C ARG A 314 1.41 -8.89 -14.46
N HIS A 315 2.01 -10.05 -14.17
CA HIS A 315 1.84 -11.24 -15.01
C HIS A 315 0.39 -11.71 -15.08
N SER A 316 -0.36 -11.57 -13.99
CA SER A 316 -1.78 -11.89 -13.94
C SER A 316 -2.60 -10.96 -14.82
N HIS A 317 -2.28 -9.67 -14.82
CA HIS A 317 -2.88 -8.68 -15.71
C HIS A 317 -2.54 -8.97 -17.18
N GLU A 318 -1.28 -9.31 -17.50
CA GLU A 318 -0.87 -9.72 -18.85
C GLU A 318 -1.64 -10.96 -19.34
N ALA A 319 -1.79 -11.98 -18.49
CA ALA A 319 -2.58 -13.18 -18.80
C ALA A 319 -4.05 -12.83 -19.03
N PHE A 320 -4.63 -11.94 -18.22
CA PHE A 320 -5.99 -11.46 -18.36
C PHE A 320 -6.22 -10.73 -19.70
N LEU A 321 -5.29 -9.87 -20.11
CA LEU A 321 -5.39 -9.10 -21.36
C LEU A 321 -5.48 -9.98 -22.62
N THR A 322 -4.99 -11.23 -22.58
CA THR A 322 -5.04 -12.14 -23.74
C THR A 322 -6.45 -12.46 -24.22
N THR A 323 -7.46 -12.39 -23.35
CA THR A 323 -8.87 -12.70 -23.70
C THR A 323 -9.83 -11.56 -23.36
N TYR A 324 -9.35 -10.47 -22.75
CA TYR A 324 -10.17 -9.44 -22.10
C TYR A 324 -11.20 -8.74 -23.00
N VAL A 325 -10.95 -8.69 -24.31
CA VAL A 325 -11.80 -8.00 -25.29
C VAL A 325 -12.87 -8.89 -25.93
N GLU A 326 -12.70 -10.21 -25.89
CA GLU A 326 -13.63 -11.14 -26.53
C GLU A 326 -14.94 -11.26 -25.73
N ILE A 327 -16.08 -11.10 -26.41
CA ILE A 327 -17.43 -11.26 -25.84
C ILE A 327 -18.20 -12.50 -26.35
N GLY A 328 -17.68 -13.16 -27.38
CA GLY A 328 -18.33 -14.28 -28.07
C GLY A 328 -19.38 -13.84 -29.09
N GLN A 329 -19.50 -14.61 -30.19
CA GLN A 329 -20.43 -14.32 -31.30
C GLN A 329 -21.71 -15.20 -31.28
N SER A 330 -21.82 -16.11 -30.32
CA SER A 330 -22.97 -16.98 -30.12
C SER A 330 -23.14 -17.32 -28.64
N TYR A 331 -24.30 -17.86 -28.26
CA TYR A 331 -24.58 -18.25 -26.88
C TYR A 331 -23.54 -19.23 -26.34
N GLN A 332 -23.16 -20.23 -27.13
CA GLN A 332 -22.19 -21.25 -26.71
C GLN A 332 -20.79 -20.68 -26.49
N VAL A 333 -20.34 -19.77 -27.36
CA VAL A 333 -19.02 -19.14 -27.23
C VAL A 333 -19.00 -18.17 -26.05
N ALA A 334 -20.00 -17.29 -25.93
CA ALA A 334 -20.11 -16.36 -24.80
C ALA A 334 -20.17 -17.10 -23.45
N LYS A 335 -20.90 -18.23 -23.40
CA LYS A 335 -21.01 -19.06 -22.18
C LYS A 335 -19.67 -19.70 -21.81
N ARG A 336 -18.91 -20.19 -22.79
CA ARG A 336 -17.56 -20.73 -22.55
C ARG A 336 -16.62 -19.65 -22.04
N LEU A 337 -16.55 -18.50 -22.71
CA LEU A 337 -15.73 -17.36 -22.28
C LEU A 337 -16.06 -16.92 -20.85
N LYS A 338 -17.36 -16.90 -20.48
CA LYS A 338 -17.78 -16.60 -19.11
C LYS A 338 -17.26 -17.64 -18.10
N ALA A 339 -17.39 -18.92 -18.41
CA ALA A 339 -16.91 -19.99 -17.52
C ALA A 339 -15.38 -19.96 -17.37
N ASP A 340 -14.65 -19.75 -18.46
CA ASP A 340 -13.19 -19.62 -18.45
C ASP A 340 -12.76 -18.41 -17.59
N HIS A 341 -13.46 -17.28 -17.72
CA HIS A 341 -13.23 -16.07 -16.90
C HIS A 341 -13.51 -16.28 -15.41
N GLU A 342 -14.61 -16.97 -15.08
CA GLU A 342 -14.93 -17.33 -13.68
C GLU A 342 -13.86 -18.23 -13.07
N GLN A 343 -13.40 -19.24 -13.82
CA GLN A 343 -12.34 -20.14 -13.38
C GLN A 343 -11.01 -19.41 -13.20
N PHE A 344 -10.65 -18.53 -14.12
CA PHE A 344 -9.49 -17.65 -14.00
C PHE A 344 -9.57 -16.78 -12.74
N THR A 345 -10.71 -16.15 -12.49
CA THR A 345 -10.94 -15.27 -11.34
C THR A 345 -10.80 -16.03 -10.02
N VAL A 346 -11.38 -17.23 -9.90
CA VAL A 346 -11.23 -18.07 -8.70
C VAL A 346 -9.77 -18.43 -8.45
N ASN A 347 -9.04 -18.85 -9.49
CA ASN A 347 -7.63 -19.19 -9.38
C ASN A 347 -6.78 -17.97 -8.93
N LEU A 348 -7.10 -16.79 -9.45
CA LEU A 348 -6.42 -15.55 -9.11
C LEU A 348 -6.70 -15.11 -7.66
N MET A 349 -7.93 -15.28 -7.17
CA MET A 349 -8.32 -14.86 -5.81
C MET A 349 -7.57 -15.60 -4.70
N ASN A 350 -6.93 -16.74 -4.99
CA ASN A 350 -6.00 -17.39 -4.07
C ASN A 350 -4.81 -16.48 -3.70
N GLY A 351 -4.42 -15.54 -4.58
CA GLY A 351 -3.38 -14.54 -4.31
C GLY A 351 -3.78 -13.46 -3.29
N CYS A 352 -5.08 -13.25 -3.05
CA CYS A 352 -5.62 -12.25 -2.13
C CYS A 352 -5.11 -12.43 -0.70
N VAL A 353 -4.93 -13.68 -0.25
CA VAL A 353 -4.38 -14.01 1.08
C VAL A 353 -2.97 -13.44 1.25
N SER A 354 -2.14 -13.59 0.22
CA SER A 354 -0.75 -13.10 0.25
C SER A 354 -0.69 -11.57 0.23
N ILE A 355 -1.59 -10.92 -0.52
CA ILE A 355 -1.73 -9.45 -0.54
C ILE A 355 -2.14 -8.94 0.84
N ASN A 356 -3.18 -9.52 1.44
CA ASN A 356 -3.65 -9.13 2.77
C ASN A 356 -2.57 -9.31 3.83
N ARG A 357 -1.75 -10.37 3.73
CA ARG A 357 -0.60 -10.59 4.61
C ARG A 357 0.43 -9.46 4.48
N ILE A 358 0.82 -9.09 3.25
CA ILE A 358 1.78 -8.00 3.01
C ILE A 358 1.23 -6.66 3.53
N LEU A 359 -0.05 -6.37 3.29
CA LEU A 359 -0.68 -5.15 3.79
C LEU A 359 -0.75 -5.11 5.32
N ALA A 360 -1.07 -6.23 5.97
CA ALA A 360 -1.06 -6.33 7.43
C ALA A 360 0.36 -6.11 8.01
N MET A 361 1.39 -6.67 7.36
CA MET A 361 2.78 -6.41 7.72
C MET A 361 3.14 -4.93 7.57
N ALA A 362 2.72 -4.28 6.48
CA ALA A 362 2.95 -2.85 6.26
C ALA A 362 2.34 -2.00 7.39
N THR A 363 1.08 -2.27 7.75
CA THR A 363 0.39 -1.58 8.86
C THR A 363 1.14 -1.79 10.18
N HIS A 364 1.50 -3.03 10.51
CA HIS A 364 2.22 -3.34 11.74
C HIS A 364 3.58 -2.63 11.83
N MET A 365 4.36 -2.60 10.74
CA MET A 365 5.63 -1.88 10.69
C MET A 365 5.44 -0.38 10.88
N VAL A 366 4.36 0.20 10.35
CA VAL A 366 4.03 1.62 10.55
C VAL A 366 3.63 1.89 12.00
N ASP A 367 2.78 1.04 12.59
CA ASP A 367 2.29 1.18 13.98
C ASP A 367 3.42 1.07 15.01
N THR A 368 4.42 0.24 14.72
CA THR A 368 5.64 0.10 15.53
C THR A 368 6.66 1.24 15.33
N SER A 369 6.26 2.32 14.66
CA SER A 369 7.09 3.53 14.44
C SER A 369 8.40 3.24 13.72
N HIS A 370 8.37 2.36 12.71
CA HIS A 370 9.53 2.03 11.90
C HIS A 370 10.13 3.26 11.21
N TYR A 371 11.47 3.37 11.16
CA TYR A 371 12.16 4.53 10.59
C TYR A 371 11.79 4.87 9.13
N ALA A 372 11.28 3.89 8.37
CA ALA A 372 10.92 4.01 6.96
C ALA A 372 9.39 3.98 6.73
N ALA A 373 8.59 4.31 7.75
CA ALA A 373 7.14 4.20 7.71
C ALA A 373 6.50 4.83 6.46
N GLN A 374 6.99 5.98 5.99
CA GLN A 374 6.46 6.61 4.78
C GLN A 374 6.68 5.78 3.51
N HIS A 375 7.87 5.20 3.35
CA HIS A 375 8.20 4.34 2.20
C HIS A 375 7.37 3.04 2.23
N ILE A 376 7.23 2.45 3.43
CA ILE A 376 6.38 1.26 3.66
C ILE A 376 4.92 1.55 3.28
N ARG A 377 4.37 2.70 3.71
CA ARG A 377 3.01 3.14 3.31
C ARG A 377 2.89 3.28 1.80
N ASN A 378 3.87 3.87 1.14
CA ASN A 378 3.85 4.05 -0.31
C ASN A 378 3.86 2.70 -1.05
N LEU A 379 4.71 1.75 -0.64
CA LEU A 379 4.77 0.41 -1.23
C LEU A 379 3.49 -0.40 -0.99
N GLY A 380 2.97 -0.41 0.25
CA GLY A 380 1.70 -1.05 0.57
C GLY A 380 0.54 -0.45 -0.22
N GLY A 381 0.49 0.88 -0.33
CA GLY A 381 -0.50 1.59 -1.14
C GLY A 381 -0.46 1.21 -2.62
N ARG A 382 0.74 1.09 -3.21
CA ARG A 382 0.91 0.66 -4.61
C ARG A 382 0.37 -0.74 -4.86
N ILE A 383 0.65 -1.71 -3.97
CA ILE A 383 0.12 -3.07 -4.11
C ILE A 383 -1.40 -3.08 -4.00
N ASN A 384 -1.94 -2.38 -2.98
CA ASN A 384 -3.39 -2.31 -2.78
C ASN A 384 -4.11 -1.68 -3.98
N GLN A 385 -3.52 -0.62 -4.56
CA GLN A 385 -4.08 0.04 -5.73
C GLN A 385 -4.05 -0.86 -6.97
N ALA A 386 -2.89 -1.46 -7.28
CA ALA A 386 -2.76 -2.37 -8.42
C ALA A 386 -3.69 -3.59 -8.31
N TRP A 387 -3.87 -4.12 -7.09
CA TRP A 387 -4.82 -5.19 -6.84
C TRP A 387 -6.27 -4.75 -7.06
N LYS A 388 -6.67 -3.59 -6.51
CA LYS A 388 -8.03 -3.04 -6.69
C LYS A 388 -8.36 -2.83 -8.17
N GLU A 389 -7.43 -2.25 -8.93
CA GLU A 389 -7.59 -2.04 -10.37
C GLU A 389 -7.81 -3.36 -11.11
N LEU A 390 -6.98 -4.37 -10.85
CA LEU A 390 -7.14 -5.71 -11.44
C LEU A 390 -8.49 -6.34 -11.06
N THR A 391 -8.90 -6.27 -9.80
CA THR A 391 -10.20 -6.82 -9.37
C THR A 391 -11.38 -6.10 -9.98
N CYS A 392 -11.31 -4.76 -10.13
CA CYS A 392 -12.35 -3.98 -10.80
C CYS A 392 -12.49 -4.40 -12.27
N ALA A 393 -11.37 -4.56 -12.98
CA ALA A 393 -11.38 -5.02 -14.37
C ALA A 393 -11.97 -6.44 -14.52
N LEU A 394 -11.71 -7.35 -13.58
CA LEU A 394 -12.30 -8.69 -13.56
C LEU A 394 -13.82 -8.65 -13.38
N ASP A 395 -14.32 -7.79 -12.48
CA ASP A 395 -15.75 -7.64 -12.21
C ASP A 395 -16.49 -6.99 -13.40
N GLU A 396 -15.88 -5.99 -14.03
CA GLU A 396 -16.39 -5.37 -15.26
C GLU A 396 -16.51 -6.40 -16.40
N ARG A 397 -15.47 -7.22 -16.62
CA ARG A 397 -15.51 -8.29 -17.63
C ARG A 397 -16.55 -9.35 -17.29
N ASN A 398 -16.67 -9.75 -16.03
CA ASN A 398 -17.70 -10.71 -15.61
C ASN A 398 -19.11 -10.19 -15.92
N THR A 399 -19.35 -8.89 -15.67
CA THR A 399 -20.62 -8.23 -15.99
C THR A 399 -20.86 -8.18 -17.49
N LEU A 400 -19.83 -7.82 -18.28
CA LEU A 400 -19.89 -7.81 -19.75
C LEU A 400 -20.24 -9.20 -20.32
N LEU A 401 -19.53 -10.25 -19.88
CA LEU A 401 -19.76 -11.62 -20.35
C LEU A 401 -21.13 -12.14 -19.91
N ALA A 402 -21.60 -11.81 -18.70
CA ALA A 402 -22.95 -12.15 -18.26
C ALA A 402 -24.04 -11.52 -19.15
N LEU A 403 -23.86 -10.25 -19.53
CA LEU A 403 -24.73 -9.55 -20.47
C LEU A 403 -24.67 -10.18 -21.87
N SER A 404 -23.46 -10.51 -22.36
CA SER A 404 -23.27 -11.18 -23.65
C SER A 404 -23.96 -12.55 -23.70
N VAL A 405 -23.81 -13.37 -22.66
CA VAL A 405 -24.49 -14.67 -22.53
C VAL A 405 -26.02 -14.49 -22.56
N SER A 406 -26.54 -13.54 -21.77
CA SER A 406 -27.98 -13.29 -21.71
C SER A 406 -28.54 -12.78 -23.05
N PHE A 407 -27.82 -11.89 -23.73
CA PHE A 407 -28.17 -11.38 -25.04
C PHE A 407 -28.26 -12.50 -26.07
N HIS A 408 -27.16 -13.24 -26.27
CA HIS A 408 -27.11 -14.30 -27.29
C HIS A 408 -28.13 -15.41 -27.00
N GLN A 409 -28.31 -15.79 -25.73
CA GLN A 409 -29.33 -16.78 -25.35
C GLN A 409 -30.73 -16.34 -25.79
N LYS A 410 -31.10 -15.09 -25.49
CA LYS A 410 -32.42 -14.54 -25.84
C LYS A 410 -32.58 -14.35 -27.34
N ALA A 411 -31.53 -13.88 -28.01
CA ALA A 411 -31.49 -13.68 -29.46
C ALA A 411 -31.73 -15.00 -30.22
N GLU A 412 -30.97 -16.05 -29.88
CA GLU A 412 -31.10 -17.38 -30.50
C GLU A 412 -32.47 -18.01 -30.20
N GLN A 413 -32.93 -17.99 -28.94
CA GLN A 413 -34.26 -18.50 -28.56
C GLN A 413 -35.40 -17.79 -29.30
N TYR A 414 -35.26 -16.49 -29.53
CA TYR A 414 -36.26 -15.73 -30.28
C TYR A 414 -36.22 -16.10 -31.77
N ALA A 415 -35.04 -16.21 -32.37
CA ALA A 415 -34.86 -16.63 -33.76
C ALA A 415 -35.45 -18.03 -34.02
N GLU A 416 -35.27 -18.98 -33.09
CA GLU A 416 -35.88 -20.31 -33.15
C GLU A 416 -37.43 -20.24 -33.17
N LYS A 417 -38.02 -19.37 -32.35
CA LYS A 417 -39.49 -19.17 -32.32
C LYS A 417 -40.03 -18.52 -33.58
N ILE A 418 -39.29 -17.60 -34.21
CA ILE A 418 -39.72 -16.99 -35.48
C ILE A 418 -39.95 -18.06 -36.55
N ALA A 419 -39.08 -19.07 -36.64
CA ALA A 419 -39.23 -20.15 -37.60
C ALA A 419 -40.52 -20.94 -37.37
N SER A 420 -40.85 -21.27 -36.11
CA SER A 420 -42.07 -22.01 -35.78
C SER A 420 -43.35 -21.20 -36.01
N TRP A 421 -43.36 -19.90 -35.67
CA TRP A 421 -44.50 -19.02 -35.96
C TRP A 421 -44.69 -18.81 -37.46
N SER A 422 -43.62 -18.62 -38.23
CA SER A 422 -43.73 -18.51 -39.69
C SER A 422 -44.34 -19.77 -40.28
N GLN A 423 -43.88 -20.94 -39.86
CA GLN A 423 -44.43 -22.21 -40.32
C GLN A 423 -45.91 -22.38 -39.93
N ALA A 424 -46.31 -21.94 -38.73
CA ALA A 424 -47.70 -21.96 -38.30
C ALA A 424 -48.60 -21.05 -39.16
N CYS A 425 -48.12 -19.86 -39.54
CA CYS A 425 -48.81 -18.97 -40.48
C CYS A 425 -48.94 -19.58 -41.89
N ASP A 426 -47.85 -20.19 -42.38
CA ASP A 426 -47.80 -20.78 -43.72
C ASP A 426 -48.73 -22.01 -43.85
N ASN A 427 -48.75 -22.89 -42.83
CA ASN A 427 -49.52 -24.13 -42.82
C ASN A 427 -51.03 -23.97 -42.59
N MET A 428 -51.49 -22.77 -42.19
CA MET A 428 -52.91 -22.56 -41.87
C MET A 428 -53.74 -22.49 -43.16
N ASN A 429 -54.49 -23.53 -43.50
CA ASN A 429 -55.40 -23.48 -44.64
C ASN A 429 -56.61 -22.60 -44.34
N ILE A 430 -57.11 -21.88 -45.35
CA ILE A 430 -58.31 -21.03 -45.23
C ILE A 430 -59.54 -21.91 -45.50
N PRO A 431 -60.36 -22.22 -44.48
CA PRO A 431 -61.54 -23.07 -44.64
C PRO A 431 -62.68 -22.35 -45.37
N ASN A 432 -63.69 -23.13 -45.78
CA ASN A 432 -64.89 -22.61 -46.45
C ASN A 432 -66.12 -22.52 -45.54
N GLU A 433 -66.03 -22.99 -44.29
CA GLU A 433 -67.11 -23.00 -43.31
C GLU A 433 -66.89 -21.89 -42.26
N ALA A 434 -67.95 -21.16 -41.90
CA ALA A 434 -67.86 -19.99 -41.01
C ALA A 434 -67.36 -20.34 -39.60
N THR A 435 -67.86 -21.42 -39.00
CA THR A 435 -67.47 -21.89 -37.66
C THR A 435 -66.00 -22.30 -37.59
N VAL A 436 -65.49 -22.94 -38.64
CA VAL A 436 -64.08 -23.33 -38.75
C VAL A 436 -63.19 -22.10 -38.98
N LEU A 437 -63.66 -21.11 -39.76
CA LEU A 437 -62.98 -19.83 -39.97
C LEU A 437 -62.80 -19.05 -38.66
N GLU A 438 -63.83 -18.96 -37.82
CA GLU A 438 -63.73 -18.33 -36.49
C GLU A 438 -62.67 -19.01 -35.62
N THR A 439 -62.65 -20.35 -35.63
CA THR A 439 -61.64 -21.14 -34.91
C THR A 439 -60.23 -20.86 -35.45
N CYS A 440 -60.05 -20.83 -36.77
CA CYS A 440 -58.77 -20.49 -37.40
C CYS A 440 -58.33 -19.05 -37.09
N ILE A 441 -59.27 -18.09 -37.04
CA ILE A 441 -58.97 -16.70 -36.66
C ILE A 441 -58.46 -16.65 -35.21
N HIS A 442 -59.08 -17.36 -34.29
CA HIS A 442 -58.59 -17.46 -32.92
C HIS A 442 -57.20 -18.10 -32.85
N GLN A 443 -56.97 -19.22 -33.54
CA GLN A 443 -55.65 -19.86 -33.62
C GLN A 443 -54.60 -18.95 -34.27
N HIS A 444 -54.98 -18.13 -35.23
CA HIS A 444 -54.09 -17.16 -35.86
C HIS A 444 -53.73 -16.02 -34.89
N GLN A 445 -54.71 -15.58 -34.09
CA GLN A 445 -54.51 -14.54 -33.08
C GLN A 445 -53.57 -15.01 -31.95
N THR A 446 -53.63 -16.28 -31.55
CA THR A 446 -52.71 -16.82 -30.52
C THR A 446 -51.24 -16.82 -30.97
N ILE A 447 -50.97 -16.90 -32.29
CA ILE A 447 -49.60 -16.74 -32.82
C ILE A 447 -49.07 -15.34 -32.49
N TYR A 448 -49.87 -14.29 -32.73
CA TYR A 448 -49.48 -12.91 -32.43
C TYR A 448 -49.35 -12.64 -30.93
N GLU A 449 -50.24 -13.22 -30.11
CA GLU A 449 -50.12 -13.16 -28.66
C GLU A 449 -48.83 -13.83 -28.18
N SER A 450 -48.47 -14.97 -28.77
CA SER A 450 -47.20 -15.67 -28.49
C SER A 450 -45.98 -14.84 -28.91
N MET A 451 -46.05 -14.15 -30.06
CA MET A 451 -45.04 -13.19 -30.50
C MET A 451 -44.87 -12.08 -29.45
N CYS A 452 -45.96 -11.43 -29.02
CA CYS A 452 -45.95 -10.38 -28.01
C CYS A 452 -45.42 -10.85 -26.64
N GLN A 453 -45.80 -12.06 -26.20
CA GLN A 453 -45.34 -12.64 -24.93
C GLN A 453 -43.84 -12.95 -24.92
N ALA A 454 -43.26 -13.27 -26.07
CA ALA A 454 -41.81 -13.43 -26.17
C ALA A 454 -41.05 -12.10 -25.92
N TYR A 455 -41.74 -10.96 -26.03
CA TYR A 455 -41.18 -9.62 -25.83
C TYR A 455 -41.41 -9.01 -24.45
N THR A 456 -42.51 -9.34 -23.79
CA THR A 456 -42.94 -8.66 -22.56
C THR A 456 -42.38 -9.35 -21.29
N GLU A 457 -41.80 -8.55 -20.40
CA GLU A 457 -42.02 -8.74 -18.95
C GLU A 457 -43.29 -7.95 -18.58
N PRO A 458 -43.94 -8.21 -17.43
CA PRO A 458 -45.17 -7.52 -17.05
C PRO A 458 -44.92 -6.01 -17.14
N PRO A 459 -45.63 -5.27 -18.01
CA PRO A 459 -45.30 -3.87 -18.24
C PRO A 459 -45.71 -3.05 -17.03
N THR A 460 -44.73 -2.37 -16.42
CA THR A 460 -45.01 -1.06 -15.82
C THR A 460 -45.31 -0.12 -16.98
N ILE A 461 -46.60 0.01 -17.23
CA ILE A 461 -47.35 0.92 -18.10
C ILE A 461 -46.50 2.08 -18.68
N LEU A 462 -46.30 2.08 -20.00
CA LEU A 462 -46.03 3.30 -20.78
C LEU A 462 -47.07 3.39 -21.90
N PRO A 463 -48.03 4.33 -21.84
CA PRO A 463 -49.00 4.55 -22.89
C PRO A 463 -48.40 5.52 -23.92
N ASN A 464 -48.53 5.19 -25.22
CA ASN A 464 -48.25 6.04 -26.41
C ASN A 464 -46.96 5.77 -27.23
N PHE A 465 -46.59 4.52 -27.49
CA PHE A 465 -45.64 4.22 -28.59
C PHE A 465 -46.28 3.32 -29.67
N GLU A 466 -45.98 3.62 -30.94
CA GLU A 466 -46.43 2.85 -32.10
C GLU A 466 -45.90 1.40 -32.02
N ALA A 467 -46.74 0.43 -32.39
CA ALA A 467 -46.49 -1.01 -32.15
C ALA A 467 -45.21 -1.56 -32.82
N ALA A 468 -44.70 -0.89 -33.85
CA ALA A 468 -43.43 -1.25 -34.50
C ALA A 468 -42.18 -0.86 -33.66
N GLU A 469 -42.29 0.12 -32.76
CA GLU A 469 -41.23 0.49 -31.80
C GLU A 469 -41.29 -0.32 -30.49
N LEU A 470 -42.40 -1.04 -30.25
CA LEU A 470 -42.65 -1.77 -29.01
C LEU A 470 -42.29 -3.28 -29.08
N CYS A 471 -42.09 -3.84 -30.27
CA CYS A 471 -41.81 -5.27 -30.52
C CYS A 471 -40.38 -5.74 -30.14
N LEU A 472 -39.74 -5.19 -29.10
CA LEU A 472 -38.33 -5.48 -28.80
C LEU A 472 -37.93 -5.46 -27.31
N ALA A 473 -38.86 -5.31 -26.36
CA ALA A 473 -38.53 -4.91 -24.98
C ALA A 473 -37.48 -5.78 -24.22
N LYS A 474 -37.39 -7.11 -24.42
CA LYS A 474 -36.42 -7.98 -23.71
C LYS A 474 -35.05 -8.12 -24.37
N VAL A 475 -35.00 -8.33 -25.69
CA VAL A 475 -33.73 -8.29 -26.45
C VAL A 475 -33.19 -6.87 -26.36
N HIS A 476 -34.01 -5.83 -26.50
CA HIS A 476 -33.58 -4.43 -26.39
C HIS A 476 -33.07 -4.04 -25.00
N SER A 477 -33.69 -4.51 -23.90
CA SER A 477 -33.18 -4.21 -22.54
C SER A 477 -31.78 -4.81 -22.29
N THR A 478 -31.59 -6.08 -22.64
CA THR A 478 -30.27 -6.75 -22.49
C THR A 478 -29.25 -6.24 -23.49
N SER A 479 -29.65 -6.03 -24.74
CA SER A 479 -28.82 -5.42 -25.79
C SER A 479 -28.39 -4.00 -25.42
N LYS A 480 -29.30 -3.18 -24.91
CA LYS A 480 -29.00 -1.80 -24.49
C LYS A 480 -27.99 -1.78 -23.36
N LYS A 481 -28.16 -2.64 -22.36
CA LYS A 481 -27.18 -2.79 -21.26
C LYS A 481 -25.82 -3.26 -21.79
N LEU A 482 -25.79 -4.25 -22.69
CA LEU A 482 -24.56 -4.76 -23.29
C LEU A 482 -23.86 -3.70 -24.15
N LEU A 483 -24.58 -3.01 -25.03
CA LEU A 483 -24.06 -1.94 -25.88
C LEU A 483 -23.55 -0.76 -25.05
N TYR A 484 -24.27 -0.37 -23.99
CA TYR A 484 -23.81 0.66 -23.06
C TYR A 484 -22.51 0.24 -22.35
N GLN A 485 -22.41 -1.01 -21.92
CA GLN A 485 -21.20 -1.53 -21.28
C GLN A 485 -20.01 -1.55 -22.26
N LEU A 486 -20.24 -1.95 -23.51
CA LEU A 486 -19.22 -1.94 -24.56
C LEU A 486 -18.76 -0.52 -24.89
N ASP A 487 -19.70 0.43 -25.05
CA ASP A 487 -19.39 1.85 -25.30
C ASP A 487 -18.60 2.48 -24.14
N HIS A 488 -18.99 2.18 -22.90
CA HIS A 488 -18.23 2.57 -21.72
C HIS A 488 -16.79 2.05 -21.77
N LEU A 489 -16.59 0.76 -22.09
CA LEU A 489 -15.24 0.17 -22.19
C LEU A 489 -14.43 0.76 -23.34
N VAL A 490 -15.04 1.07 -24.49
CA VAL A 490 -14.39 1.81 -25.58
C VAL A 490 -13.93 3.18 -25.09
N HIS A 491 -14.75 3.89 -24.32
CA HIS A 491 -14.38 5.19 -23.76
C HIS A 491 -13.23 5.05 -22.75
N VAL A 492 -13.29 4.07 -21.84
CA VAL A 492 -12.22 3.78 -20.87
C VAL A 492 -10.89 3.49 -21.58
N CYS A 493 -10.89 2.66 -22.64
CA CYS A 493 -9.68 2.36 -23.41
C CYS A 493 -9.10 3.56 -24.15
N ASN A 494 -9.91 4.57 -24.46
CA ASN A 494 -9.48 5.80 -25.13
C ASN A 494 -9.04 6.92 -24.16
N GLN A 495 -9.20 6.75 -22.85
CA GLN A 495 -8.78 7.76 -21.88
C GLN A 495 -7.25 7.75 -21.67
N PRO A 496 -6.57 8.91 -21.72
CA PRO A 496 -5.16 9.02 -21.37
C PRO A 496 -4.99 8.89 -19.85
N GLY A 497 -4.75 7.68 -19.36
CA GLY A 497 -4.63 7.42 -17.92
C GLY A 497 -4.30 5.99 -17.50
N MET A 498 -4.40 5.00 -18.40
CA MET A 498 -4.07 3.60 -18.10
C MET A 498 -2.55 3.30 -18.05
N GLU A 499 -1.72 4.30 -17.71
CA GLU A 499 -0.26 4.19 -17.61
C GLU A 499 0.24 3.68 -16.25
N ILE A 500 -0.66 3.37 -15.29
CA ILE A 500 -0.30 3.09 -13.89
C ILE A 500 0.58 1.83 -13.72
N LEU A 501 0.55 0.90 -14.68
CA LEU A 501 1.45 -0.26 -14.70
C LEU A 501 2.67 -0.08 -15.62
N SER A 502 2.78 1.05 -16.34
CA SER A 502 3.88 1.36 -17.25
C SER A 502 5.00 2.15 -16.56
N HIS A 503 5.63 1.56 -15.54
CA HIS A 503 6.91 2.10 -15.07
C HIS A 503 8.02 1.80 -16.08
N LYS A 504 8.30 2.79 -16.94
CA LYS A 504 9.57 3.26 -17.55
C LYS A 504 10.80 2.35 -17.77
N ASN A 505 10.69 1.02 -17.76
CA ASN A 505 11.74 0.09 -18.20
C ASN A 505 11.15 -1.03 -19.07
N VAL A 506 10.33 -0.66 -20.06
CA VAL A 506 9.79 -1.62 -21.04
C VAL A 506 10.28 -1.25 -22.43
N ASP A 507 11.59 -1.24 -22.58
CA ASP A 507 12.20 -1.37 -23.89
C ASP A 507 12.30 -2.86 -24.22
N GLU A 508 11.82 -3.21 -25.42
CA GLU A 508 11.88 -4.50 -26.11
C GLU A 508 10.66 -5.43 -26.06
N LEU A 509 9.99 -5.70 -24.92
CA LEU A 509 8.84 -6.65 -24.93
C LEU A 509 7.46 -6.01 -25.15
N GLY A 510 7.32 -4.71 -24.86
CA GLY A 510 6.07 -3.94 -25.09
C GLY A 510 5.70 -3.72 -26.56
N ARG A 511 6.51 -4.26 -27.50
CA ARG A 511 6.21 -4.24 -28.94
C ARG A 511 5.29 -5.38 -29.38
N CYS A 512 5.16 -6.48 -28.63
CA CYS A 512 4.37 -7.64 -29.06
C CYS A 512 2.87 -7.53 -28.72
N LEU A 513 2.51 -6.80 -27.66
CA LEU A 513 1.11 -6.51 -27.27
C LEU A 513 0.50 -5.30 -27.99
N ARG A 514 1.27 -4.58 -28.83
CA ARG A 514 0.80 -3.44 -29.64
C ARG A 514 -0.02 -3.83 -30.88
N ASN A 515 -0.30 -5.11 -31.10
CA ASN A 515 -1.03 -5.57 -32.28
C ASN A 515 -2.55 -5.65 -32.11
N THR A 516 -3.08 -5.39 -30.92
CA THR A 516 -4.53 -5.34 -30.66
C THR A 516 -4.89 -3.99 -30.08
N ASP A 517 -5.86 -3.32 -30.69
CA ASP A 517 -6.44 -2.07 -30.21
C ASP A 517 -7.72 -2.44 -29.44
N PRO A 518 -7.72 -2.44 -28.09
CA PRO A 518 -8.87 -2.90 -27.31
C PRO A 518 -10.15 -2.09 -27.58
N ALA A 519 -10.01 -0.80 -27.90
CA ALA A 519 -11.15 0.03 -28.27
C ALA A 519 -11.75 -0.41 -29.61
N ALA A 520 -10.92 -0.78 -30.59
CA ALA A 520 -11.38 -1.35 -31.85
C ALA A 520 -12.05 -2.72 -31.66
N ASP A 521 -11.52 -3.57 -30.78
CA ASP A 521 -12.08 -4.90 -30.52
C ASP A 521 -13.45 -4.81 -29.82
N TYR A 522 -13.61 -3.94 -28.82
CA TYR A 522 -14.93 -3.69 -28.21
C TYR A 522 -15.92 -3.06 -29.19
N SER A 523 -15.45 -2.17 -30.07
CA SER A 523 -16.27 -1.60 -31.15
C SER A 523 -16.74 -2.68 -32.14
N SER A 524 -15.87 -3.64 -32.45
CA SER A 524 -16.20 -4.82 -33.27
C SER A 524 -17.26 -5.69 -32.59
N GLY A 525 -17.12 -5.92 -31.28
CA GLY A 525 -18.12 -6.62 -30.46
C GLY A 525 -19.49 -5.90 -30.47
N ALA A 526 -19.50 -4.57 -30.33
CA ALA A 526 -20.72 -3.77 -30.39
C ALA A 526 -21.39 -3.84 -31.78
N LYS A 527 -20.60 -3.79 -32.85
CA LYS A 527 -21.07 -3.96 -34.22
C LYS A 527 -21.74 -5.33 -34.42
N HIS A 528 -21.11 -6.40 -33.95
CA HIS A 528 -21.70 -7.75 -34.00
C HIS A 528 -23.07 -7.80 -33.29
N VAL A 529 -23.16 -7.22 -32.09
CA VAL A 529 -24.44 -7.14 -31.35
C VAL A 529 -25.51 -6.39 -32.16
N LEU A 530 -25.16 -5.26 -32.80
CA LEU A 530 -26.08 -4.52 -33.67
C LEU A 530 -26.52 -5.32 -34.90
N ASP A 531 -25.60 -6.04 -35.53
CA ASP A 531 -25.89 -6.87 -36.70
C ASP A 531 -26.92 -7.97 -36.36
N VAL A 532 -26.76 -8.64 -35.21
CA VAL A 532 -27.72 -9.64 -34.71
C VAL A 532 -29.09 -9.02 -34.41
N ILE A 533 -29.12 -7.81 -33.83
CA ILE A 533 -30.39 -7.09 -33.57
C ILE A 533 -31.10 -6.76 -34.89
N HIS A 534 -30.38 -6.25 -35.88
CA HIS A 534 -30.94 -5.93 -37.19
C HIS A 534 -31.48 -7.18 -37.90
N GLU A 535 -30.77 -8.31 -37.81
CA GLU A 535 -31.23 -9.59 -38.36
C GLU A 535 -32.54 -10.05 -37.74
N ILE A 536 -32.65 -10.01 -36.41
CA ILE A 536 -33.87 -10.38 -35.68
C ILE A 536 -35.03 -9.46 -36.05
N LEU A 537 -34.79 -8.16 -36.13
CA LEU A 537 -35.79 -7.17 -36.52
C LEU A 537 -36.32 -7.40 -37.94
N ALA A 538 -35.43 -7.68 -38.89
CA ALA A 538 -35.80 -7.97 -40.26
C ALA A 538 -36.66 -9.25 -40.36
N ARG A 539 -36.27 -10.31 -39.65
CA ARG A 539 -37.04 -11.56 -39.58
C ARG A 539 -38.42 -11.36 -38.94
N HIS A 540 -38.51 -10.57 -37.87
CA HIS A 540 -39.78 -10.26 -37.22
C HIS A 540 -40.74 -9.49 -38.14
N ARG A 541 -40.27 -8.42 -38.80
CA ARG A 541 -41.09 -7.66 -39.76
C ARG A 541 -41.63 -8.54 -40.88
N THR A 542 -40.82 -9.48 -41.37
CA THR A 542 -41.24 -10.43 -42.40
C THR A 542 -42.36 -11.35 -41.88
N LEU A 543 -42.23 -11.85 -40.64
CA LEU A 543 -43.26 -12.67 -39.99
C LEU A 543 -44.56 -11.88 -39.76
N GLU A 544 -44.47 -10.63 -39.28
CA GLU A 544 -45.61 -9.75 -39.04
C GLU A 544 -46.38 -9.45 -40.34
N GLN A 545 -45.67 -9.24 -41.45
CA GLN A 545 -46.29 -9.09 -42.78
C GLN A 545 -47.05 -10.35 -43.21
N LYS A 546 -46.43 -11.53 -43.04
CA LYS A 546 -47.09 -12.82 -43.33
C LYS A 546 -48.36 -13.00 -42.49
N TRP A 547 -48.26 -12.76 -41.19
CA TRP A 547 -49.37 -12.83 -40.25
C TRP A 547 -50.49 -11.85 -40.65
N THR A 548 -50.16 -10.59 -40.94
CA THR A 548 -51.14 -9.57 -41.33
C THR A 548 -51.87 -9.94 -42.62
N SER A 549 -51.13 -10.40 -43.65
CA SER A 549 -51.74 -10.86 -44.90
C SER A 549 -52.71 -12.03 -44.66
N LYS A 550 -52.34 -12.99 -43.81
CA LYS A 550 -53.17 -14.14 -43.49
C LYS A 550 -54.43 -13.76 -42.69
N LYS A 551 -54.30 -12.83 -41.73
CA LYS A 551 -55.41 -12.25 -40.97
C LYS A 551 -56.46 -11.65 -41.90
N VAL A 552 -56.02 -10.79 -42.82
CA VAL A 552 -56.91 -10.12 -43.78
C VAL A 552 -57.69 -11.15 -44.58
N LYS A 553 -57.02 -12.17 -45.12
CA LYS A 553 -57.66 -13.26 -45.88
C LYS A 553 -58.71 -14.04 -45.07
N LEU A 554 -58.40 -14.41 -43.82
CA LEU A 554 -59.32 -15.15 -42.96
C LEU A 554 -60.58 -14.33 -42.64
N HIS A 555 -60.41 -13.07 -42.23
CA HIS A 555 -61.54 -12.20 -41.88
C HIS A 555 -62.41 -11.86 -43.09
N GLN A 556 -61.80 -11.59 -44.25
CA GLN A 556 -62.57 -11.33 -45.47
C GLN A 556 -63.32 -12.58 -45.95
N ARG A 557 -62.74 -13.77 -45.81
CA ARG A 557 -63.43 -15.03 -46.11
C ARG A 557 -64.61 -15.27 -45.17
N LEU A 558 -64.46 -14.99 -43.87
CA LEU A 558 -65.56 -15.08 -42.91
C LEU A 558 -66.67 -14.09 -43.25
N ALA A 559 -66.32 -12.84 -43.56
CA ALA A 559 -67.28 -11.80 -43.94
C ALA A 559 -68.08 -12.18 -45.21
N LEU A 560 -67.43 -12.78 -46.22
CA LEU A 560 -68.12 -13.34 -47.39
C LEU A 560 -69.14 -14.42 -47.01
N LYS A 561 -68.82 -15.28 -46.04
CA LYS A 561 -69.71 -16.36 -45.60
C LYS A 561 -70.92 -15.83 -44.85
N LEU A 562 -70.70 -14.89 -43.92
CA LEU A 562 -71.79 -14.22 -43.20
C LEU A 562 -72.70 -13.43 -44.15
N PHE A 563 -72.12 -12.70 -45.11
CA PHE A 563 -72.88 -11.99 -46.15
C PHE A 563 -73.82 -12.94 -46.91
N LYS A 564 -73.31 -14.10 -47.36
CA LYS A 564 -74.12 -15.09 -48.07
C LYS A 564 -75.23 -15.69 -47.20
N GLU A 565 -74.96 -15.89 -45.91
CA GLU A 565 -75.95 -16.37 -44.96
C GLU A 565 -77.05 -15.34 -44.72
N ASP A 566 -76.69 -14.06 -44.56
CA ASP A 566 -77.65 -12.96 -44.40
C ASP A 566 -78.52 -12.77 -45.65
N VAL A 567 -77.92 -12.86 -46.85
CA VAL A 567 -78.67 -12.87 -48.12
C VAL A 567 -79.67 -14.02 -48.15
N LYS A 568 -79.23 -15.23 -47.77
CA LYS A 568 -80.10 -16.40 -47.70
C LYS A 568 -81.24 -16.21 -46.70
N GLN A 569 -80.98 -15.62 -45.53
CA GLN A 569 -82.04 -15.33 -44.55
C GLN A 569 -83.11 -14.38 -45.11
N VAL A 570 -82.71 -13.37 -45.89
CA VAL A 570 -83.65 -12.48 -46.58
C VAL A 570 -84.47 -13.24 -47.62
N LEU A 571 -83.83 -14.04 -48.47
CA LEU A 571 -84.52 -14.85 -49.48
C LEU A 571 -85.50 -15.85 -48.86
N ASP A 572 -85.07 -16.57 -47.81
CA ASP A 572 -85.91 -17.51 -47.05
C ASP A 572 -87.10 -16.78 -46.41
N TRP A 573 -86.90 -15.58 -45.87
CA TRP A 573 -87.99 -14.79 -45.28
C TRP A 573 -88.99 -14.35 -46.34
N LEU A 574 -88.50 -13.89 -47.50
CA LEU A 574 -89.35 -13.54 -48.64
C LEU A 574 -90.18 -14.73 -49.08
N GLU A 575 -89.59 -15.91 -49.23
CA GLU A 575 -90.30 -17.12 -49.64
C GLU A 575 -91.32 -17.59 -48.57
N LYS A 576 -90.88 -17.73 -47.32
CA LYS A 576 -91.68 -18.37 -46.26
C LYS A 576 -92.73 -17.45 -45.65
N HIS A 577 -92.52 -16.14 -45.67
CA HIS A 577 -93.42 -15.17 -45.06
C HIS A 577 -93.97 -14.17 -46.07
N GLY A 578 -93.09 -13.59 -46.90
CA GLY A 578 -93.44 -12.57 -47.87
C GLY A 578 -94.43 -13.08 -48.92
N GLU A 579 -94.04 -14.09 -49.68
CA GLU A 579 -94.82 -14.73 -50.73
C GLU A 579 -96.07 -15.40 -50.17
N GLN A 580 -95.95 -16.05 -49.02
CA GLN A 580 -97.11 -16.66 -48.37
C GLN A 580 -98.20 -15.62 -48.05
N PHE A 581 -97.82 -14.40 -47.63
CA PHE A 581 -98.78 -13.33 -47.42
C PHE A 581 -99.45 -12.91 -48.72
N LEU A 582 -98.69 -12.70 -49.80
CA LEU A 582 -99.25 -12.31 -51.10
C LEU A 582 -100.20 -13.38 -51.68
N CYS A 583 -99.83 -14.65 -51.57
CA CYS A 583 -100.64 -15.78 -52.04
C CYS A 583 -101.91 -16.00 -51.20
N LYS A 584 -101.87 -15.79 -49.88
CA LYS A 584 -103.05 -15.96 -49.01
C LYS A 584 -103.98 -14.75 -49.02
N SER A 585 -103.44 -13.55 -49.21
CA SER A 585 -104.16 -12.28 -49.14
C SER A 585 -104.63 -11.79 -50.53
N VAL A 586 -105.24 -12.64 -51.36
CA VAL A 586 -105.70 -12.24 -52.71
C VAL A 586 -106.94 -11.36 -52.69
N GLY A 587 -107.73 -11.41 -51.60
CA GLY A 587 -108.95 -10.63 -51.46
C GLY A 587 -108.71 -9.14 -51.19
N VAL A 588 -109.50 -8.29 -51.84
CA VAL A 588 -109.54 -6.82 -51.64
C VAL A 588 -110.70 -6.34 -50.74
N GLY A 589 -111.45 -7.28 -50.16
CA GLY A 589 -112.68 -7.02 -49.39
C GLY A 589 -113.93 -6.93 -50.28
N ARG A 590 -115.07 -7.46 -49.82
CA ARG A 590 -116.35 -7.47 -50.57
C ARG A 590 -117.35 -6.41 -50.11
N ASN A 591 -116.96 -5.57 -49.14
CA ASN A 591 -117.72 -4.45 -48.60
C ASN A 591 -116.74 -3.49 -47.90
N LEU A 592 -117.19 -2.26 -47.60
CA LEU A 592 -116.34 -1.22 -47.03
C LEU A 592 -115.59 -1.65 -45.74
N PRO A 593 -116.22 -2.30 -44.74
CA PRO A 593 -115.50 -2.76 -43.55
C PRO A 593 -114.42 -3.80 -43.85
N LYS A 594 -114.68 -4.75 -44.76
CA LYS A 594 -113.69 -5.77 -45.17
C LYS A 594 -112.58 -5.19 -46.04
N ALA A 595 -112.87 -4.19 -46.87
CA ALA A 595 -111.85 -3.49 -47.66
C ALA A 595 -110.89 -2.70 -46.77
N HIS A 596 -111.40 -1.97 -45.76
CA HIS A 596 -110.56 -1.31 -44.76
C HIS A 596 -109.76 -2.31 -43.91
N ALA A 597 -110.33 -3.48 -43.58
CA ALA A 597 -109.57 -4.54 -42.89
C ALA A 597 -108.41 -5.08 -43.76
N CYS A 598 -108.63 -5.27 -45.07
CA CYS A 598 -107.59 -5.63 -46.03
C CYS A 598 -106.51 -4.54 -46.17
N GLN A 599 -106.90 -3.25 -46.13
CA GLN A 599 -105.99 -2.11 -46.16
C GLN A 599 -105.13 -2.05 -44.89
N LYS A 600 -105.74 -2.16 -43.70
CA LYS A 600 -105.02 -2.19 -42.42
C LYS A 600 -104.06 -3.39 -42.34
N SER A 601 -104.46 -4.56 -42.85
CA SER A 601 -103.58 -5.72 -42.96
C SER A 601 -102.41 -5.49 -43.92
N GLN A 602 -102.62 -4.77 -45.02
CA GLN A 602 -101.57 -4.37 -45.96
C GLN A 602 -100.60 -3.36 -45.32
N ASP A 603 -101.12 -2.32 -44.64
CA ASP A 603 -100.30 -1.34 -43.91
C ASP A 603 -99.39 -2.02 -42.86
N ASN A 604 -99.96 -2.96 -42.10
CA ASN A 604 -99.21 -3.70 -41.10
C ASN A 604 -98.13 -4.59 -41.73
N PHE A 605 -98.42 -5.22 -42.88
CA PHE A 605 -97.46 -6.05 -43.59
C PHE A 605 -96.34 -5.20 -44.21
N GLU A 606 -96.66 -4.08 -44.85
CA GLU A 606 -95.66 -3.16 -45.42
C GLU A 606 -94.68 -2.64 -44.36
N LYS A 607 -95.15 -2.38 -43.13
CA LYS A 607 -94.24 -2.06 -42.00
C LYS A 607 -93.26 -3.17 -41.68
N VAL A 608 -93.68 -4.44 -41.76
CA VAL A 608 -92.79 -5.60 -41.52
C VAL A 608 -91.82 -5.77 -42.69
N VAL A 609 -92.29 -5.63 -43.93
CA VAL A 609 -91.48 -5.74 -45.16
C VAL A 609 -90.44 -4.63 -45.26
N GLN A 610 -90.70 -3.44 -44.72
CA GLN A 610 -89.76 -2.32 -44.75
C GLN A 610 -88.40 -2.69 -44.12
N ASN A 611 -88.40 -3.53 -43.08
CA ASN A 611 -87.15 -4.02 -42.49
C ASN A 611 -86.34 -4.86 -43.49
N THR A 612 -87.01 -5.67 -44.31
CA THR A 612 -86.40 -6.50 -45.35
C THR A 612 -85.78 -5.64 -46.45
N TYR A 613 -86.43 -4.55 -46.86
CA TYR A 613 -85.86 -3.59 -47.82
C TYR A 613 -84.63 -2.88 -47.28
N THR A 614 -84.70 -2.37 -46.05
CA THR A 614 -83.54 -1.72 -45.40
C THR A 614 -82.38 -2.71 -45.21
N ASN A 615 -82.67 -3.98 -44.88
CA ASN A 615 -81.64 -5.01 -44.76
C ASN A 615 -80.99 -5.33 -46.12
N THR A 616 -81.81 -5.41 -47.17
CA THR A 616 -81.34 -5.61 -48.55
C THR A 616 -80.38 -4.50 -48.98
N GLU A 617 -80.75 -3.24 -48.76
CA GLU A 617 -79.89 -2.09 -49.10
C GLU A 617 -78.54 -2.16 -48.38
N LYS A 618 -78.53 -2.48 -47.08
CA LYS A 618 -77.29 -2.69 -46.31
C LYS A 618 -76.46 -3.84 -46.86
N LEU A 619 -77.08 -4.95 -47.26
CA LEU A 619 -76.38 -6.10 -47.85
C LEU A 619 -75.78 -5.75 -49.22
N LEU A 620 -76.47 -4.96 -50.04
CA LEU A 620 -75.92 -4.51 -51.32
C LEU A 620 -74.70 -3.59 -51.14
N ILE A 621 -74.75 -2.66 -50.17
CA ILE A 621 -73.59 -1.84 -49.81
C ILE A 621 -72.44 -2.72 -49.27
N ALA A 622 -72.75 -3.69 -48.41
CA ALA A 622 -71.76 -4.63 -47.89
C ALA A 622 -71.11 -5.47 -49.01
N ALA A 623 -71.87 -5.84 -50.04
CA ALA A 623 -71.36 -6.54 -51.21
C ALA A 623 -70.36 -5.69 -52.01
N GLU A 624 -70.65 -4.39 -52.21
CA GLU A 624 -69.73 -3.47 -52.88
C GLU A 624 -68.41 -3.31 -52.10
N GLU A 625 -68.50 -3.12 -50.78
CA GLU A 625 -67.30 -3.01 -49.94
C GLU A 625 -66.49 -4.32 -49.91
N LEU A 626 -67.17 -5.48 -49.81
CA LEU A 626 -66.52 -6.80 -49.84
C LEU A 626 -65.86 -7.11 -51.19
N ALA A 627 -66.45 -6.68 -52.31
CA ALA A 627 -65.87 -6.90 -53.63
C ALA A 627 -64.64 -6.01 -53.85
N ARG A 628 -64.64 -4.80 -53.29
CA ARG A 628 -63.54 -3.83 -53.40
C ARG A 628 -62.27 -4.26 -52.66
N THR A 629 -62.37 -5.15 -51.67
CA THR A 629 -61.22 -5.58 -50.87
C THR A 629 -60.20 -6.44 -51.63
N GLY A 630 -60.63 -7.12 -52.70
CA GLY A 630 -59.77 -7.92 -53.58
C GLY A 630 -59.35 -9.31 -53.08
N GLU A 631 -59.63 -9.72 -51.84
CA GLU A 631 -59.28 -11.08 -51.37
C GLU A 631 -60.35 -12.14 -51.66
N CYS A 632 -61.58 -11.70 -51.94
CA CYS A 632 -62.71 -12.56 -52.29
C CYS A 632 -63.06 -12.41 -53.78
N ASN A 633 -63.66 -13.44 -54.37
CA ASN A 633 -64.06 -13.38 -55.78
C ASN A 633 -65.20 -12.37 -55.96
N ALA A 634 -64.91 -11.25 -56.61
CA ALA A 634 -65.88 -10.18 -56.85
C ALA A 634 -67.09 -10.67 -57.68
N ASP A 635 -66.87 -11.52 -58.69
CA ASP A 635 -67.95 -12.04 -59.54
C ASP A 635 -68.95 -12.88 -58.73
N GLU A 636 -68.44 -13.66 -57.78
CA GLU A 636 -69.27 -14.47 -56.88
C GLU A 636 -70.11 -13.58 -55.94
N ILE A 637 -69.52 -12.50 -55.42
CA ILE A 637 -70.21 -11.53 -54.55
C ILE A 637 -71.31 -10.81 -55.33
N TYR A 638 -70.99 -10.27 -56.51
CA TYR A 638 -71.94 -9.55 -57.34
C TYR A 638 -73.05 -10.44 -57.86
N SER A 639 -72.78 -11.71 -58.18
CA SER A 639 -73.81 -12.67 -58.58
C SER A 639 -74.86 -12.85 -57.48
N VAL A 640 -74.44 -13.04 -56.22
CA VAL A 640 -75.35 -13.20 -55.08
C VAL A 640 -76.11 -11.91 -54.78
N ALA A 641 -75.44 -10.76 -54.87
CA ALA A 641 -76.06 -9.44 -54.68
C ALA A 641 -77.13 -9.14 -55.75
N HIS A 642 -76.85 -9.46 -57.02
CA HIS A 642 -77.80 -9.28 -58.12
C HIS A 642 -79.02 -10.20 -58.01
N GLU A 643 -78.83 -11.45 -57.57
CA GLU A 643 -79.95 -12.36 -57.30
C GLU A 643 -80.87 -11.77 -56.21
N LEU A 644 -80.30 -11.33 -55.09
CA LEU A 644 -81.05 -10.70 -54.00
C LEU A 644 -81.83 -9.46 -54.48
N ASP A 645 -81.15 -8.54 -55.17
CA ASP A 645 -81.76 -7.30 -55.69
C ASP A 645 -82.91 -7.60 -56.66
N SER A 646 -82.72 -8.56 -57.56
CA SER A 646 -83.75 -8.97 -58.52
C SER A 646 -85.00 -9.53 -57.83
N VAL A 647 -84.82 -10.45 -56.87
CA VAL A 647 -85.93 -11.07 -56.12
C VAL A 647 -86.68 -10.02 -55.29
N VAL A 648 -85.96 -9.17 -54.57
CA VAL A 648 -86.55 -8.12 -53.73
C VAL A 648 -87.30 -7.08 -54.56
N ARG A 649 -86.76 -6.64 -55.70
CA ARG A 649 -87.44 -5.69 -56.61
C ARG A 649 -88.73 -6.27 -57.19
N ASN A 650 -88.70 -7.53 -57.61
CA ASN A 650 -89.89 -8.22 -58.11
C ASN A 650 -90.97 -8.34 -57.01
N PHE A 651 -90.58 -8.79 -55.82
CA PHE A 651 -91.47 -8.86 -54.67
C PHE A 651 -92.07 -7.48 -54.33
N ALA A 652 -91.25 -6.44 -54.28
CA ALA A 652 -91.69 -5.08 -53.99
C ALA A 652 -92.70 -4.55 -55.01
N ALA A 653 -92.49 -4.81 -56.30
CA ALA A 653 -93.43 -4.44 -57.35
C ALA A 653 -94.81 -5.11 -57.14
N ARG A 654 -94.83 -6.38 -56.74
CA ARG A 654 -96.07 -7.12 -56.44
C ARG A 654 -96.77 -6.63 -55.17
N VAL A 655 -96.02 -6.30 -54.11
CA VAL A 655 -96.58 -5.66 -52.91
C VAL A 655 -97.24 -4.33 -53.26
N GLN A 656 -96.57 -3.48 -54.06
CA GLN A 656 -97.13 -2.20 -54.52
C GLN A 656 -98.34 -2.37 -55.45
N GLN A 657 -98.34 -3.39 -56.31
CA GLN A 657 -99.50 -3.71 -57.15
C GLN A 657 -100.70 -4.08 -56.30
N ARG A 658 -100.50 -4.94 -55.29
CA ARG A 658 -101.55 -5.31 -54.34
C ARG A 658 -102.05 -4.08 -53.57
N ARG A 659 -101.15 -3.20 -53.11
CA ARG A 659 -101.49 -1.94 -52.44
C ARG A 659 -102.46 -1.11 -53.26
N ARG A 660 -102.13 -0.89 -54.54
CA ARG A 660 -102.99 -0.15 -55.49
C ARG A 660 -104.37 -0.79 -55.64
N LEU A 661 -104.45 -2.11 -55.69
CA LEU A 661 -105.73 -2.83 -55.79
C LEU A 661 -106.58 -2.69 -54.52
N VAL A 662 -105.98 -2.82 -53.34
CA VAL A 662 -106.68 -2.67 -52.06
C VAL A 662 -107.15 -1.23 -51.85
N ASP A 663 -106.31 -0.24 -52.16
CA ASP A 663 -106.68 1.18 -52.09
C ASP A 663 -107.80 1.52 -53.09
N SER A 664 -107.77 0.93 -54.28
CA SER A 664 -108.84 1.09 -55.28
C SER A 664 -110.15 0.47 -54.79
N ALA A 665 -110.12 -0.69 -54.15
CA ALA A 665 -111.29 -1.32 -53.56
C ALA A 665 -111.88 -0.52 -52.38
N VAL A 666 -111.03 0.03 -51.51
CA VAL A 666 -111.46 0.95 -50.45
C VAL A 666 -112.13 2.17 -51.06
N ARG A 667 -111.52 2.81 -52.07
CA ARG A 667 -112.11 3.97 -52.78
C ARG A 667 -113.47 3.62 -53.41
N PHE A 668 -113.56 2.49 -54.10
CA PHE A 668 -114.80 2.00 -54.73
C PHE A 668 -115.93 1.88 -53.70
N TYR A 669 -115.72 1.14 -52.61
CA TYR A 669 -116.74 0.97 -51.57
C TYR A 669 -116.97 2.20 -50.69
N THR A 670 -116.08 3.20 -50.72
CA THR A 670 -116.31 4.50 -50.07
C THR A 670 -117.23 5.39 -50.92
N GLN A 671 -117.13 5.29 -52.25
CA GLN A 671 -117.98 6.02 -53.19
C GLN A 671 -119.38 5.40 -53.35
N GLU A 672 -119.54 4.10 -53.10
CA GLU A 672 -120.85 3.39 -53.15
C GLU A 672 -121.78 3.74 -51.96
N LYS A 673 -121.31 4.54 -50.98
CA LYS A 673 -122.07 4.99 -49.80
C LYS A 673 -122.48 6.48 -49.85
N GLN A 674 -122.15 7.19 -50.94
CA GLN A 674 -122.77 8.48 -51.29
C GLN A 674 -123.93 8.21 -52.24
#